data_AF-A0A2D6AHK3-F1
#
_entry.id   AF-A0A2D6AHK3-F1
#
_cell.length_a   1.000
_cell.length_b   1.000
_cell.length_c   1.000
_cell.angle_alpha   90.00
_cell.angle_beta   90.00
_cell.angle_gamma   90.00
#
_symmetry.space_group_name_H-M   'P 1'
#
loop_
_entity.id
_entity.type
_entity.pdbx_description
1 polymer ?
#
loop_
_entity_poly.entity_id
_entity_poly.type
_entity_poly.pdbx_seq_one_letter_code
_entity_poly.pdbx_strand_id
1 'polypeptide(L)'
;MTEVGLRERWNFLSRGTQRIVIALAISLDACLGLLYDFGSLNLIDTLLFDNLPTDLIWLLQTLQLIGVGFVVVKVFFDDLPDSTIRTILIITSPLLLIVYILFSLHVLLLGQDLVALVTLDLGSLTTSTLTWSSTYLAIAVGCTLTYSVQRYGNFAQSEFFMLGMYVGIALMWTDWLFPLSEAPADGTLVWSLFLYVLIAAFILTGFAGIIIDRLVFKGFRDRKSSSDIMMIASLGVAMVLRALVYLRFGANSKRLVPDADWMLSEQRWEIPTITTRFSLGTSDWPLFEYGVTNYAYNNGFLPIVVFSTVILLFLLLTRTRLGRRMRAVADNPELAASSGINVEGVQATSAFLSAGISGIGGAVFGLTVLFNPQTAFTLLLPAFAVIILGTIGSVPGAIGASLIIGFVRAVSEPVLSGIGNPLERTNYFALSGVMPYAIIIAILLIMPEGIGNAYDKWKIERLRKRAASTEEPNSRSSALMGLLFGWAGGHHFHQRRTARGVSMLILTVLSFSLAKATSFMRDRSFVGQKVTTAPDGLDSSMHADWLNLIHNEQTIIGTLASLGDLLWPLLPILIYCLALYESYLILNNRYKDPLQAPITRIMDTVDAFSTKIGGIFVTVSESRQASFYGICGLLALLTALLSQSVLVEYLAYLTALAALGMAVWWPEQQRNATSGNNKPLEYVNQSISFLGTLTTEKVKKIKSNFYEKIGAEYGVESESGSKAMFWILLGILTLVVIWLPSVSYFGKVLQVSNFIVTLSIFLILAYSLNLHTGMTGLLNFGIIFFAAVGAIVVGILTAPGELYGYDWPILPALIVAIIIGAIFGWLLAYPTARLRSDYFAIITISLGEIVRLLLMGEPLLRAGGNRSAIGIQRYPLPLREWWFCGSDPPLTFTGDKLSPVGCSTTSGIDSMAVTVGDIIGLGQPAPYMLLLAIIGLLGVAFTWKLLNLLFESPWGRILRSIREDEEVAQHHGHDILKYKAASLAFGAGIAAFAGALWAWKLTGFQPSFMSPAKSTFLVWAAFIIGGAANNRGMLIGAMIITLTEFFFNVLVAAQGSSSLPLSGFADLIDETFMWLVESPFQVAAILMFLAIIGAILRNINTAETLFWFSAVFIICGVIFDQRSIDLVFPEILGGIETKMAYVKLMLIGLLITVSLKYNPKGMLPEVPYRPARPKEVDSE
;
A
#
# COMPACT_ATOMS: atom_id res chain seq x y z
N MET A 1 15.41 -33.32 54.90
CA MET A 1 14.76 -32.53 53.82
C MET A 1 15.85 -31.69 53.19
N THR A 2 16.64 -32.26 52.28
CA THR A 2 17.92 -31.68 51.85
C THR A 2 17.99 -31.60 50.34
N GLU A 3 18.21 -30.37 49.87
CA GLU A 3 18.80 -29.97 48.58
C GLU A 3 18.11 -30.46 47.29
N VAL A 4 16.86 -30.07 47.09
CA VAL A 4 16.35 -29.87 45.71
C VAL A 4 17.07 -28.65 45.16
N GLY A 5 17.95 -28.87 44.17
CA GLY A 5 18.75 -27.82 43.54
C GLY A 5 17.87 -26.70 42.96
N LEU A 6 18.38 -25.48 42.90
CA LEU A 6 17.67 -24.30 42.36
C LEU A 6 17.03 -24.55 40.99
N ARG A 7 17.70 -25.33 40.13
CA ARG A 7 17.21 -25.70 38.80
C ARG A 7 16.00 -26.63 38.84
N GLU A 8 15.94 -27.56 39.80
CA GLU A 8 14.78 -28.43 39.98
C GLU A 8 13.60 -27.64 40.54
N ARG A 9 13.83 -26.79 41.55
CA ARG A 9 12.79 -25.87 42.05
C ARG A 9 12.25 -24.95 40.97
N TRP A 10 13.12 -24.46 40.08
CA TRP A 10 12.73 -23.67 38.92
C TRP A 10 11.81 -24.45 37.98
N ASN A 11 12.18 -25.69 37.65
CA ASN A 11 11.39 -26.55 36.76
C ASN A 11 10.04 -26.98 37.35
N PHE A 12 9.86 -26.95 38.69
CA PHE A 12 8.57 -27.19 39.34
C PHE A 12 7.58 -26.02 39.24
N LEU A 13 8.06 -24.79 38.98
CA LEU A 13 7.19 -23.64 38.78
C LEU A 13 6.38 -23.79 37.50
N SER A 14 5.13 -23.30 37.52
CA SER A 14 4.33 -23.24 36.29
C SER A 14 5.01 -22.35 35.26
N ARG A 15 4.82 -22.66 33.96
CA ARG A 15 5.40 -21.89 32.86
C ARG A 15 5.09 -20.39 32.95
N GLY A 16 3.86 -20.04 33.34
CA GLY A 16 3.44 -18.66 33.56
C GLY A 16 4.20 -18.00 34.72
N THR A 17 4.38 -18.70 35.84
CA THR A 17 5.16 -18.21 36.99
C THR A 17 6.63 -17.98 36.62
N GLN A 18 7.24 -18.90 35.87
CA GLN A 18 8.62 -18.74 35.39
C GLN A 18 8.79 -17.48 34.52
N ARG A 19 7.85 -17.26 33.59
CA ARG A 19 7.85 -16.08 32.71
C ARG A 19 7.69 -14.77 33.49
N ILE A 20 6.80 -14.74 34.49
CA ILE A 20 6.61 -13.57 35.36
C ILE A 20 7.87 -13.27 36.17
N VAL A 21 8.52 -14.30 36.74
CA VAL A 21 9.76 -14.11 37.51
C VAL A 21 10.89 -13.57 36.62
N ILE A 22 11.05 -14.10 35.40
CA ILE A 22 12.02 -13.57 34.42
C ILE A 22 11.69 -12.12 34.06
N ALA A 23 10.42 -11.83 33.75
CA ALA A 23 9.96 -10.49 33.43
C ALA A 23 10.27 -9.48 34.55
N LEU A 24 10.03 -9.88 35.80
CA LEU A 24 10.28 -9.05 36.97
C LEU A 24 11.78 -8.82 37.18
N ALA A 25 12.62 -9.84 36.99
CA ALA A 25 14.07 -9.69 37.06
C ALA A 25 14.62 -8.74 35.98
N ILE A 26 14.15 -8.86 34.73
CA ILE A 26 14.53 -7.98 33.62
C ILE A 26 14.06 -6.54 33.87
N SER A 27 12.85 -6.36 34.44
CA SER A 27 12.33 -5.04 34.79
C SER A 27 13.13 -4.37 35.90
N LEU A 28 13.53 -5.13 36.93
CA LEU A 28 14.36 -4.60 38.02
C LEU A 28 15.74 -4.18 37.50
N ASP A 29 16.38 -5.01 36.68
CA ASP A 29 17.68 -4.69 36.04
C ASP A 29 17.60 -3.39 35.23
N ALA A 30 16.54 -3.23 34.41
CA ALA A 30 16.34 -2.01 33.63
C ALA A 30 16.06 -0.78 34.51
N CYS A 31 15.24 -0.90 35.56
CA CYS A 31 14.96 0.20 36.48
C CYS A 31 16.20 0.62 37.28
N LEU A 32 17.00 -0.33 37.76
CA LEU A 32 18.26 -0.04 38.47
C LEU A 32 19.28 0.62 37.54
N GLY A 33 19.36 0.16 36.28
CA GLY A 33 20.19 0.78 35.26
C GLY A 33 19.78 2.23 34.97
N LEU A 34 18.48 2.49 34.78
CA LEU A 34 17.99 3.83 34.46
C LEU A 34 18.10 4.81 35.63
N LEU A 35 17.87 4.37 36.86
CA LEU A 35 17.80 5.26 38.03
C LEU A 35 19.13 5.46 38.75
N TYR A 36 20.01 4.45 38.72
CA TYR A 36 21.22 4.41 39.56
C TYR A 36 22.47 4.03 38.76
N ASP A 37 22.40 3.97 37.42
CA ASP A 37 23.47 3.50 36.54
C ASP A 37 24.01 2.10 36.92
N PHE A 38 23.19 1.27 37.57
CA PHE A 38 23.55 -0.04 38.11
C PHE A 38 22.76 -1.17 37.43
N GLY A 39 22.81 -1.22 36.10
CA GLY A 39 22.19 -2.26 35.29
C GLY A 39 23.21 -3.16 34.58
N SER A 40 22.76 -4.31 34.08
CA SER A 40 23.59 -5.22 33.28
C SER A 40 24.26 -4.55 32.08
N LEU A 41 23.57 -3.59 31.44
CA LEU A 41 24.12 -2.80 30.32
C LEU A 41 25.17 -1.77 30.76
N ASN A 42 25.04 -1.14 31.95
CA ASN A 42 26.10 -0.27 32.49
C ASN A 42 27.33 -1.09 32.90
N LEU A 43 27.13 -2.31 33.40
CA LEU A 43 28.22 -3.25 33.68
C LEU A 43 28.99 -3.65 32.41
N ILE A 44 28.29 -3.77 31.27
CA ILE A 44 28.94 -4.01 29.98
C ILE A 44 29.71 -2.77 29.51
N ASP A 45 29.18 -1.57 29.71
CA ASP A 45 29.87 -0.33 29.33
C ASP A 45 31.15 -0.10 30.15
N THR A 46 31.08 -0.32 31.47
CA THR A 46 32.26 -0.28 32.34
C THR A 46 33.31 -1.33 31.96
N LEU A 47 32.90 -2.51 31.47
CA LEU A 47 33.80 -3.51 30.88
C LEU A 47 34.42 -3.06 29.54
N LEU A 48 33.77 -2.15 28.82
CA LEU A 48 34.20 -1.57 27.54
C LEU A 48 34.92 -0.21 27.70
N PHE A 49 35.29 0.16 28.93
CA PHE A 49 35.98 1.40 29.27
C PHE A 49 35.17 2.67 28.92
N ASP A 50 33.85 2.66 29.16
CA ASP A 50 32.94 3.81 28.98
C ASP A 50 32.97 4.38 27.55
N ASN A 51 33.20 3.51 26.57
CA ASN A 51 33.25 3.86 25.16
C ASN A 51 31.87 3.75 24.47
N LEU A 52 30.83 3.27 25.16
CA LEU A 52 29.49 3.31 24.60
C LEU A 52 28.89 4.71 24.79
N PRO A 53 28.05 5.19 23.86
CA PRO A 53 27.32 6.43 24.08
C PRO A 53 26.39 6.27 25.28
N THR A 54 26.39 7.26 26.16
CA THR A 54 25.43 7.36 27.27
C THR A 54 23.99 7.20 26.78
N ASP A 55 23.68 7.82 25.64
CA ASP A 55 22.40 7.71 24.93
C ASP A 55 21.97 6.27 24.57
N LEU A 56 22.92 5.41 24.23
CA LEU A 56 22.62 4.03 23.82
C LEU A 56 22.21 3.16 25.01
N ILE A 57 22.83 3.39 26.17
CA ILE A 57 22.65 2.56 27.36
C ILE A 57 21.24 2.74 27.91
N TRP A 58 20.84 3.98 28.22
CA TRP A 58 19.50 4.24 28.75
C TRP A 58 18.40 3.94 27.72
N LEU A 59 18.69 4.06 26.42
CA LEU A 59 17.74 3.69 25.37
C LEU A 59 17.49 2.17 25.35
N LEU A 60 18.55 1.37 25.40
CA LEU A 60 18.44 -0.09 25.44
C LEU A 60 17.74 -0.57 26.72
N GLN A 61 18.00 0.08 27.86
CA GLN A 61 17.31 -0.22 29.12
C GLN A 61 15.84 0.17 29.08
N THR A 62 15.50 1.31 28.47
CA THR A 62 14.10 1.71 28.25
C THR A 62 13.38 0.71 27.35
N LEU A 63 14.03 0.24 26.27
CA LEU A 63 13.50 -0.80 25.39
C LEU A 63 13.36 -2.15 26.11
N GLN A 64 14.30 -2.50 26.97
CA GLN A 64 14.24 -3.68 27.83
C GLN A 64 13.02 -3.60 28.76
N LEU A 65 12.81 -2.44 29.40
CA LEU A 65 11.67 -2.21 30.28
C LEU A 65 10.35 -2.33 29.49
N ILE A 66 10.20 -1.62 28.37
CA ILE A 66 9.03 -1.71 27.47
C ILE A 66 8.78 -3.16 27.01
N GLY A 67 9.85 -3.89 26.66
CA GLY A 67 9.80 -5.30 26.26
C GLY A 67 9.17 -6.20 27.31
N VAL A 68 9.43 -5.96 28.59
CA VAL A 68 8.80 -6.68 29.70
C VAL A 68 7.28 -6.52 29.69
N GLY A 69 6.75 -5.33 29.37
CA GLY A 69 5.31 -5.10 29.26
C GLY A 69 4.65 -6.05 28.24
N PHE A 70 5.28 -6.27 27.09
CA PHE A 70 4.81 -7.23 26.09
C PHE A 70 4.87 -8.69 26.59
N VAL A 71 5.91 -9.05 27.34
CA VAL A 71 6.03 -10.39 27.96
C VAL A 71 4.90 -10.63 28.96
N VAL A 72 4.58 -9.64 29.80
CA VAL A 72 3.47 -9.71 30.77
C VAL A 72 2.13 -9.90 30.05
N VAL A 73 1.87 -9.13 29.00
CA VAL A 73 0.66 -9.30 28.18
C VAL A 73 0.60 -10.72 27.59
N LYS A 74 1.73 -11.25 27.08
CA LYS A 74 1.80 -12.61 26.55
C LYS A 74 1.47 -13.69 27.58
N VAL A 75 1.85 -13.51 28.84
CA VAL A 75 1.47 -14.44 29.92
C VAL A 75 -0.05 -14.46 30.13
N PHE A 76 -0.73 -13.31 30.00
CA PHE A 76 -2.20 -13.28 30.09
C PHE A 76 -2.87 -14.10 28.98
N PHE A 77 -2.25 -14.18 27.80
CA PHE A 77 -2.75 -14.97 26.68
C PHE A 77 -2.42 -16.44 26.80
N ASP A 78 -1.15 -16.80 26.98
CA ASP A 78 -0.69 -18.19 26.87
C ASP A 78 -1.00 -19.02 28.11
N ASP A 79 -0.93 -18.41 29.30
CA ASP A 79 -0.78 -19.16 30.55
C ASP A 79 -2.00 -19.01 31.50
N LEU A 80 -2.86 -18.00 31.32
CA LEU A 80 -4.10 -17.89 32.10
C LEU A 80 -5.18 -18.87 31.61
N PRO A 81 -5.93 -19.53 32.51
CA PRO A 81 -7.05 -20.39 32.13
C PRO A 81 -8.24 -19.60 31.60
N ASP A 82 -9.08 -20.25 30.79
CA ASP A 82 -10.32 -19.69 30.24
C ASP A 82 -11.27 -19.22 31.36
N SER A 83 -11.20 -17.93 31.63
CA SER A 83 -11.93 -17.24 32.68
C SER A 83 -12.34 -15.85 32.23
N THR A 84 -13.36 -15.27 32.86
CA THR A 84 -13.73 -13.87 32.65
C THR A 84 -12.57 -12.92 32.92
N ILE A 85 -11.73 -13.23 33.92
CA ILE A 85 -10.54 -12.44 34.25
C ILE A 85 -9.53 -12.45 33.08
N ARG A 86 -9.25 -13.63 32.49
CA ARG A 86 -8.42 -13.74 31.29
C ARG A 86 -8.99 -12.88 30.16
N THR A 87 -10.29 -12.99 29.90
CA THR A 87 -10.93 -12.19 28.84
C THR A 87 -10.84 -10.68 29.12
N ILE A 88 -11.05 -10.25 30.36
CA ILE A 88 -10.93 -8.83 30.75
C ILE A 88 -9.49 -8.35 30.53
N LEU A 89 -8.49 -9.06 31.08
CA LEU A 89 -7.08 -8.71 30.95
C LEU A 89 -6.64 -8.64 29.49
N ILE A 90 -7.12 -9.57 28.64
CA ILE A 90 -6.88 -9.60 27.20
C ILE A 90 -7.48 -8.37 26.51
N ILE A 91 -8.71 -8.00 26.84
CA ILE A 91 -9.37 -6.84 26.23
C ILE A 91 -8.71 -5.52 26.69
N THR A 92 -8.29 -5.44 27.96
CA THR A 92 -7.64 -4.25 28.52
C THR A 92 -6.13 -4.19 28.25
N SER A 93 -5.53 -5.22 27.65
CA SER A 93 -4.08 -5.30 27.47
C SER A 93 -3.45 -4.15 26.68
N PRO A 94 -4.08 -3.60 25.61
CA PRO A 94 -3.50 -2.46 24.90
C PRO A 94 -3.39 -1.22 25.78
N LEU A 95 -4.38 -0.98 26.65
CA LEU A 95 -4.38 0.15 27.56
C LEU A 95 -3.36 -0.03 28.69
N LEU A 96 -3.26 -1.25 29.24
CA LEU A 96 -2.23 -1.60 30.22
C LEU A 96 -0.83 -1.40 29.64
N LEU A 97 -0.62 -1.77 28.38
CA LEU A 97 0.65 -1.58 27.69
C LEU A 97 1.01 -0.09 27.52
N ILE A 98 0.05 0.77 27.17
CA ILE A 98 0.26 2.23 27.08
C ILE A 98 0.65 2.79 28.46
N VAL A 99 -0.08 2.42 29.52
CA VAL A 99 0.23 2.85 30.89
C VAL A 99 1.64 2.40 31.29
N TYR A 100 2.01 1.17 30.94
CA TYR A 100 3.32 0.61 31.24
C TYR A 100 4.45 1.29 30.42
N ILE A 101 4.19 1.69 29.17
CA ILE A 101 5.12 2.51 28.38
C ILE A 101 5.30 3.88 29.02
N LEU A 102 4.23 4.54 29.45
CA LEU A 102 4.32 5.82 30.17
C LEU A 102 5.10 5.68 31.48
N PHE A 103 4.91 4.58 32.21
CA PHE A 103 5.73 4.25 33.38
C PHE A 103 7.21 4.08 33.01
N SER A 104 7.51 3.39 31.91
CA SER A 104 8.89 3.20 31.45
C SER A 104 9.56 4.55 31.10
N LEU A 105 8.82 5.45 30.46
CA LEU A 105 9.29 6.80 30.12
C LEU A 105 9.43 7.69 31.36
N HIS A 106 8.56 7.52 32.36
CA HIS A 106 8.68 8.19 33.65
C HIS A 106 9.99 7.81 34.36
N VAL A 107 10.31 6.51 34.41
CA VAL A 107 11.56 6.00 35.02
C VAL A 107 12.79 6.55 34.29
N LEU A 108 12.77 6.57 32.95
CA LEU A 108 13.84 7.17 32.15
C LEU A 108 14.08 8.64 32.50
N LEU A 109 13.02 9.45 32.47
CA LEU A 109 13.14 10.90 32.70
C LEU A 109 13.57 11.21 34.12
N LEU A 110 13.10 10.44 35.10
CA LEU A 110 13.53 10.55 36.50
C LEU A 110 15.02 10.21 36.63
N GLY A 111 15.50 9.18 35.93
CA GLY A 111 16.92 8.80 35.92
C GLY A 111 17.85 9.80 35.23
N GLN A 112 17.33 10.63 34.32
CA GLN A 112 18.08 11.66 33.62
C GLN A 112 17.91 13.07 34.24
N ASP A 113 17.20 13.19 35.36
CA ASP A 113 16.83 14.47 35.98
C ASP A 113 16.09 15.44 35.02
N LEU A 114 15.31 14.88 34.07
CA LEU A 114 14.55 15.63 33.08
C LEU A 114 13.05 15.62 33.41
N VAL A 115 12.37 16.71 33.06
CA VAL A 115 10.91 16.83 33.24
C VAL A 115 10.24 17.06 31.89
N ALA A 116 9.29 16.19 31.54
CA ALA A 116 8.52 16.29 30.31
C ALA A 116 7.05 16.55 30.61
N LEU A 117 6.53 17.70 30.15
CA LEU A 117 5.12 18.02 30.27
C LEU A 117 4.33 17.35 29.13
N VAL A 118 3.43 16.43 29.48
CA VAL A 118 2.52 15.78 28.53
C VAL A 118 1.12 16.36 28.71
N THR A 119 0.56 16.86 27.60
CA THR A 119 -0.80 17.41 27.56
C THR A 119 -1.70 16.49 26.74
N LEU A 120 -2.64 15.81 27.40
CA LEU A 120 -3.65 14.99 26.74
C LEU A 120 -5.00 15.70 26.77
N ASP A 121 -5.45 16.10 25.60
CA ASP A 121 -6.75 16.74 25.39
C ASP A 121 -7.76 15.70 24.90
N LEU A 122 -8.77 15.37 25.71
CA LEU A 122 -9.70 14.29 25.40
C LEU A 122 -10.51 14.52 24.11
N GLY A 123 -10.92 15.77 23.86
CA GLY A 123 -11.64 16.18 22.66
C GLY A 123 -10.76 16.01 21.42
N SER A 124 -9.54 16.54 21.46
CA SER A 124 -8.56 16.40 20.37
C SER A 124 -8.16 14.93 20.13
N LEU A 125 -7.94 14.16 21.21
CA LEU A 125 -7.63 12.73 21.11
C LEU A 125 -8.78 11.95 20.47
N THR A 126 -10.02 12.24 20.84
CA THR A 126 -11.20 11.57 20.28
C THR A 126 -11.35 11.87 18.79
N THR A 127 -11.24 13.15 18.41
CA THR A 127 -11.37 13.55 17.00
C THR A 127 -10.22 13.02 16.16
N SER A 128 -8.96 13.17 16.60
CA SER A 128 -7.80 12.56 15.93
C SER A 128 -7.91 11.05 15.82
N THR A 129 -8.38 10.36 16.87
CA THR A 129 -8.62 8.92 16.84
C THR A 129 -9.58 8.58 15.71
N LEU A 130 -10.72 9.26 15.62
CA LEU A 130 -11.72 9.01 14.58
C LEU A 130 -11.19 9.31 13.18
N THR A 131 -10.44 10.39 12.98
CA THR A 131 -9.83 10.77 11.69
C THR A 131 -8.82 9.73 11.21
N TRP A 132 -7.90 9.29 12.06
CA TRP A 132 -6.92 8.26 11.68
C TRP A 132 -7.57 6.89 11.52
N SER A 133 -8.53 6.54 12.37
CA SER A 133 -9.27 5.29 12.28
C SER A 133 -10.03 5.17 10.98
N SER A 134 -10.74 6.23 10.55
CA SER A 134 -11.49 6.24 9.31
C SER A 134 -10.58 6.17 8.08
N THR A 135 -9.46 6.91 8.10
CA THR A 135 -8.44 6.86 7.04
C THR A 135 -7.95 5.43 6.82
N TYR A 136 -7.54 4.73 7.89
CA TYR A 136 -7.06 3.36 7.77
C TYR A 136 -8.17 2.37 7.46
N LEU A 137 -9.37 2.57 8.01
CA LEU A 137 -10.52 1.69 7.81
C LEU A 137 -10.97 1.65 6.34
N ALA A 138 -10.97 2.77 5.63
CA ALA A 138 -11.39 2.83 4.22
C ALA A 138 -10.52 1.96 3.30
N ILE A 139 -9.21 1.90 3.56
CA ILE A 139 -8.26 1.02 2.85
C ILE A 139 -8.39 -0.42 3.37
N ALA A 140 -8.41 -0.59 4.70
CA ALA A 140 -8.43 -1.90 5.35
C ALA A 140 -9.67 -2.72 4.99
N VAL A 141 -10.86 -2.10 4.92
CA VAL A 141 -12.10 -2.79 4.55
C VAL A 141 -12.08 -3.22 3.09
N GLY A 142 -11.53 -2.40 2.20
CA GLY A 142 -11.33 -2.77 0.80
C GLY A 142 -10.41 -3.98 0.64
N CYS A 143 -9.27 -3.98 1.32
CA CYS A 143 -8.36 -5.14 1.37
C CYS A 143 -9.01 -6.36 2.04
N THR A 144 -9.83 -6.16 3.08
CA THR A 144 -10.53 -7.25 3.78
C THR A 144 -11.51 -7.93 2.83
N LEU A 145 -12.21 -7.15 2.00
CA LEU A 145 -13.16 -7.67 1.02
C LEU A 145 -12.44 -8.45 -0.08
N THR A 146 -11.38 -7.89 -0.67
CA THR A 146 -10.59 -8.60 -1.70
C THR A 146 -9.97 -9.87 -1.13
N TYR A 147 -9.39 -9.84 0.08
CA TYR A 147 -8.84 -11.04 0.68
C TYR A 147 -9.90 -12.10 0.97
N SER A 148 -11.07 -11.70 1.49
CA SER A 148 -12.14 -12.65 1.81
C SER A 148 -12.64 -13.42 0.59
N VAL A 149 -12.79 -12.76 -0.56
CA VAL A 149 -13.36 -13.37 -1.77
C VAL A 149 -12.27 -13.94 -2.69
N GLN A 150 -11.13 -13.26 -2.82
CA GLN A 150 -10.09 -13.57 -3.82
C GLN A 150 -8.83 -14.21 -3.22
N ARG A 151 -8.67 -14.24 -1.89
CA ARG A 151 -7.59 -14.92 -1.15
C ARG A 151 -6.15 -14.46 -1.46
N TYR A 152 -5.94 -13.18 -1.73
CA TYR A 152 -4.60 -12.58 -1.81
C TYR A 152 -4.56 -11.16 -1.22
N GLY A 153 -3.38 -10.72 -0.79
CA GLY A 153 -3.14 -9.36 -0.34
C GLY A 153 -3.06 -8.38 -1.52
N ASN A 154 -4.02 -7.45 -1.63
CA ASN A 154 -4.04 -6.46 -2.71
C ASN A 154 -3.23 -5.19 -2.34
N PHE A 155 -1.98 -5.09 -2.77
CA PHE A 155 -1.15 -3.89 -2.56
C PHE A 155 -1.60 -2.68 -3.41
N ALA A 156 -2.43 -2.88 -4.44
CA ALA A 156 -3.00 -1.76 -5.21
C ALA A 156 -4.14 -1.05 -4.48
N GLN A 157 -4.59 -1.53 -3.31
CA GLN A 157 -5.78 -1.00 -2.66
C GLN A 157 -5.66 0.49 -2.31
N SER A 158 -4.50 0.93 -1.85
CA SER A 158 -4.26 2.34 -1.56
C SER A 158 -4.28 3.21 -2.82
N GLU A 159 -4.00 2.64 -4.00
CA GLU A 159 -4.07 3.41 -5.23
C GLU A 159 -5.53 3.69 -5.63
N PHE A 160 -6.50 2.86 -5.24
CA PHE A 160 -7.92 3.22 -5.36
C PHE A 160 -8.30 4.39 -4.44
N PHE A 161 -7.69 4.45 -3.26
CA PHE A 161 -7.81 5.59 -2.35
C PHE A 161 -7.20 6.86 -2.98
N MET A 162 -6.01 6.77 -3.59
CA MET A 162 -5.43 7.87 -4.37
C MET A 162 -6.36 8.28 -5.53
N LEU A 163 -6.88 7.35 -6.32
CA LEU A 163 -7.80 7.66 -7.42
C LEU A 163 -9.02 8.43 -6.91
N GLY A 164 -9.54 8.09 -5.72
CA GLY A 164 -10.60 8.86 -5.07
C GLY A 164 -10.23 10.32 -4.81
N MET A 165 -9.02 10.58 -4.31
CA MET A 165 -8.51 11.95 -4.10
C MET A 165 -8.48 12.74 -5.42
N TYR A 166 -7.97 12.11 -6.49
CA TYR A 166 -7.81 12.76 -7.79
C TYR A 166 -9.09 12.85 -8.61
N VAL A 167 -10.07 11.97 -8.40
CA VAL A 167 -11.45 12.17 -8.91
C VAL A 167 -12.05 13.43 -8.29
N GLY A 168 -11.78 13.69 -7.00
CA GLY A 168 -12.15 14.95 -6.35
C GLY A 168 -11.57 16.17 -7.08
N ILE A 169 -10.27 16.16 -7.35
CA ILE A 169 -9.60 17.25 -8.08
C ILE A 169 -10.12 17.39 -9.52
N ALA A 170 -10.31 16.27 -10.22
CA ALA A 170 -10.81 16.27 -11.59
C ALA A 170 -12.18 16.94 -11.67
N LEU A 171 -13.12 16.60 -10.78
CA LEU A 171 -14.44 17.22 -10.73
C LEU A 171 -14.40 18.68 -10.28
N MET A 172 -13.54 19.04 -9.33
CA MET A 172 -13.36 20.43 -8.91
C MET A 172 -12.91 21.34 -10.07
N TRP A 173 -12.14 20.81 -11.02
CA TRP A 173 -11.62 21.56 -12.16
C TRP A 173 -12.48 21.51 -13.42
N THR A 174 -13.63 20.84 -13.37
CA THR A 174 -14.53 20.76 -14.51
C THR A 174 -15.36 22.04 -14.68
N ASP A 175 -15.61 22.48 -15.91
CA ASP A 175 -16.27 23.74 -16.28
C ASP A 175 -17.61 23.94 -15.56
N TRP A 176 -18.42 22.89 -15.46
CA TRP A 176 -19.72 22.91 -14.79
C TRP A 176 -19.69 23.02 -13.25
N LEU A 177 -18.59 22.67 -12.57
CA LEU A 177 -18.48 22.66 -11.10
C LEU A 177 -17.42 23.64 -10.57
N PHE A 178 -16.51 24.07 -11.44
CA PHE A 178 -15.46 25.03 -11.16
C PHE A 178 -15.96 26.35 -10.52
N PRO A 179 -17.13 26.93 -10.90
CA PRO A 179 -17.66 28.13 -10.25
C PRO A 179 -17.83 28.04 -8.75
N LEU A 180 -18.03 26.83 -8.20
CA LEU A 180 -18.19 26.64 -6.76
C LEU A 180 -16.85 26.76 -6.03
N SER A 181 -15.76 26.28 -6.64
CA SER A 181 -14.45 26.28 -6.01
C SER A 181 -13.72 27.63 -6.05
N GLU A 182 -14.08 28.50 -7.01
CA GLU A 182 -13.52 29.85 -7.16
C GLU A 182 -14.38 30.92 -6.45
N ALA A 183 -15.60 30.56 -6.01
CA ALA A 183 -16.46 31.46 -5.27
C ALA A 183 -15.72 32.00 -4.01
N PRO A 184 -15.77 33.32 -3.76
CA PRO A 184 -15.19 33.88 -2.55
C PRO A 184 -16.00 33.43 -1.33
N ALA A 185 -15.33 33.28 -0.19
CA ALA A 185 -15.97 32.78 1.01
C ALA A 185 -17.04 33.75 1.54
N ASP A 186 -18.25 33.24 1.80
CA ASP A 186 -19.42 34.03 2.21
C ASP A 186 -20.06 33.55 3.53
N GLY A 187 -19.46 32.55 4.18
CA GLY A 187 -19.88 31.98 5.45
C GLY A 187 -20.90 30.84 5.32
N THR A 188 -21.39 30.52 4.12
CA THR A 188 -22.35 29.44 3.86
C THR A 188 -21.68 28.27 3.15
N LEU A 189 -21.97 27.03 3.55
CA LEU A 189 -21.35 25.87 2.92
C LEU A 189 -22.12 25.44 1.67
N VAL A 190 -21.41 25.31 0.56
CA VAL A 190 -21.89 24.64 -0.66
C VAL A 190 -21.58 23.14 -0.60
N TRP A 191 -22.59 22.30 -0.81
CA TRP A 191 -22.48 20.82 -0.70
C TRP A 191 -22.45 20.09 -2.04
N SER A 192 -22.93 20.73 -3.11
CA SER A 192 -23.11 20.11 -4.42
C SER A 192 -21.83 19.41 -4.92
N LEU A 193 -20.70 20.14 -5.01
CA LEU A 193 -19.42 19.55 -5.44
C LEU A 193 -19.01 18.36 -4.56
N PHE A 194 -19.13 18.48 -3.23
CA PHE A 194 -18.79 17.39 -2.31
C PHE A 194 -19.64 16.13 -2.55
N LEU A 195 -20.96 16.27 -2.74
CA LEU A 195 -21.85 15.14 -3.00
C LEU A 195 -21.56 14.46 -4.35
N TYR A 196 -21.33 15.24 -5.41
CA TYR A 196 -20.94 14.69 -6.72
C TYR A 196 -19.61 13.94 -6.63
N VAL A 197 -18.64 14.49 -5.90
CA VAL A 197 -17.35 13.84 -5.66
C VAL A 197 -17.49 12.52 -4.93
N LEU A 198 -18.33 12.41 -3.90
CA LEU A 198 -18.57 11.14 -3.20
C LEU A 198 -19.12 10.04 -4.14
N ILE A 199 -20.12 10.40 -4.96
CA ILE A 199 -20.78 9.46 -5.89
C ILE A 199 -19.80 9.06 -6.99
N ALA A 200 -19.15 10.03 -7.63
CA ALA A 200 -18.19 9.78 -8.69
C ALA A 200 -16.98 9.00 -8.19
N ALA A 201 -16.45 9.32 -7.00
CA ALA A 201 -15.36 8.57 -6.41
C ALA A 201 -15.74 7.10 -6.22
N PHE A 202 -16.92 6.80 -5.69
CA PHE A 202 -17.39 5.41 -5.56
C PHE A 202 -17.50 4.69 -6.91
N ILE A 203 -18.15 5.33 -7.89
CA ILE A 203 -18.44 4.71 -9.19
C ILE A 203 -17.16 4.53 -10.02
N LEU A 204 -16.37 5.59 -10.17
CA LEU A 204 -15.20 5.59 -11.05
C LEU A 204 -14.07 4.73 -10.50
N THR A 205 -13.81 4.79 -9.20
CA THR A 205 -12.81 3.90 -8.59
C THR A 205 -13.32 2.46 -8.55
N GLY A 206 -14.61 2.23 -8.33
CA GLY A 206 -15.23 0.91 -8.49
C GLY A 206 -15.03 0.33 -9.89
N PHE A 207 -15.22 1.14 -10.94
CA PHE A 207 -14.93 0.72 -12.31
C PHE A 207 -13.46 0.48 -12.57
N ALA A 208 -12.56 1.31 -12.03
CA ALA A 208 -11.13 1.06 -12.08
C ALA A 208 -10.79 -0.31 -11.45
N GLY A 209 -11.44 -0.68 -10.34
CA GLY A 209 -11.34 -1.99 -9.71
C GLY A 209 -11.74 -3.14 -10.65
N ILE A 210 -12.87 -3.02 -11.36
CA ILE A 210 -13.32 -4.01 -12.35
C ILE A 210 -12.34 -4.11 -13.52
N ILE A 211 -11.91 -2.98 -14.07
CA ILE A 211 -11.00 -2.91 -15.23
C ILE A 211 -9.69 -3.64 -14.90
N ILE A 212 -9.11 -3.37 -13.73
CA ILE A 212 -7.89 -4.02 -13.27
C ILE A 212 -8.12 -5.51 -13.04
N ASP A 213 -9.23 -5.89 -12.41
CA ASP A 213 -9.59 -7.28 -12.21
C ASP A 213 -9.64 -8.06 -13.54
N ARG A 214 -10.23 -7.45 -14.57
CA ARG A 214 -10.38 -8.05 -15.90
C ARG A 214 -9.08 -8.10 -16.69
N LEU A 215 -8.32 -7.01 -16.70
CA LEU A 215 -7.08 -6.90 -17.48
C LEU A 215 -5.94 -7.73 -16.89
N VAL A 216 -5.86 -7.79 -15.55
CA VAL A 216 -4.71 -8.34 -14.83
C VAL A 216 -5.10 -9.62 -14.08
N PHE A 217 -5.96 -9.52 -13.06
CA PHE A 217 -6.14 -10.59 -12.08
C PHE A 217 -6.88 -11.83 -12.62
N LYS A 218 -7.85 -11.64 -13.54
CA LYS A 218 -8.55 -12.74 -14.23
C LYS A 218 -7.56 -13.72 -14.86
N GLY A 219 -6.59 -13.20 -15.61
CA GLY A 219 -5.59 -14.05 -16.28
C GLY A 219 -4.72 -14.87 -15.31
N PHE A 220 -4.47 -14.37 -14.10
CA PHE A 220 -3.74 -15.12 -13.07
C PHE A 220 -4.60 -16.21 -12.41
N ARG A 221 -5.90 -15.93 -12.20
CA ARG A 221 -6.85 -16.88 -11.64
C ARG A 221 -7.14 -18.03 -12.60
N ASP A 222 -7.31 -17.74 -13.89
CA ASP A 222 -7.53 -18.75 -14.93
C ASP A 222 -6.38 -19.76 -15.01
N ARG A 223 -5.16 -19.31 -14.66
CA ARG A 223 -3.95 -20.14 -14.60
C ARG A 223 -3.71 -20.82 -13.25
N LYS A 224 -4.62 -20.65 -12.27
CA LYS A 224 -4.47 -21.13 -10.88
C LYS A 224 -3.13 -20.71 -10.25
N SER A 225 -2.73 -19.45 -10.51
CA SER A 225 -1.50 -18.90 -9.94
C SER A 225 -1.59 -18.84 -8.41
N SER A 226 -0.45 -18.98 -7.71
CA SER A 226 -0.42 -18.84 -6.25
C SER A 226 -0.83 -17.44 -5.81
N SER A 227 -1.35 -17.32 -4.57
CA SER A 227 -1.68 -16.04 -3.93
C SER A 227 -0.49 -15.08 -3.92
N ASP A 228 0.71 -15.62 -3.74
CA ASP A 228 1.99 -14.91 -3.74
C ASP A 228 2.22 -14.16 -5.06
N ILE A 229 2.00 -14.81 -6.20
CA ILE A 229 2.14 -14.21 -7.53
C ILE A 229 1.09 -13.11 -7.74
N MET A 230 -0.15 -13.35 -7.29
CA MET A 230 -1.23 -12.35 -7.39
C MET A 230 -0.92 -11.10 -6.56
N MET A 231 -0.33 -11.28 -5.38
CA MET A 231 0.11 -10.19 -4.51
C MET A 231 1.21 -9.37 -5.17
N ILE A 232 2.21 -10.00 -5.79
CA ILE A 232 3.26 -9.32 -6.56
C ILE A 232 2.68 -8.58 -7.78
N ALA A 233 1.74 -9.20 -8.50
CA ALA A 233 1.08 -8.56 -9.63
C ALA A 233 0.32 -7.29 -9.20
N SER A 234 -0.31 -7.29 -8.02
CA SER A 234 -1.00 -6.12 -7.48
C SER A 234 -0.06 -4.92 -7.22
N LEU A 235 1.19 -5.18 -6.89
CA LEU A 235 2.21 -4.15 -6.72
C LEU A 235 2.62 -3.54 -8.07
N GLY A 236 2.72 -4.35 -9.12
CA GLY A 236 2.91 -3.86 -10.49
C GLY A 236 1.75 -2.97 -10.94
N VAL A 237 0.51 -3.38 -10.65
CA VAL A 237 -0.69 -2.55 -10.88
C VAL A 237 -0.61 -1.23 -10.11
N ALA A 238 -0.16 -1.28 -8.85
CA ALA A 238 -0.05 -0.09 -8.02
C ALA A 238 0.90 0.96 -8.64
N MET A 239 2.04 0.50 -9.18
CA MET A 239 2.97 1.37 -9.90
C MET A 239 2.37 1.98 -11.15
N VAL A 240 1.62 1.19 -11.94
CA VAL A 240 0.95 1.69 -13.15
C VAL A 240 -0.06 2.77 -12.79
N LEU A 241 -0.94 2.51 -11.83
CA LEU A 241 -1.95 3.49 -11.39
C LEU A 241 -1.31 4.78 -10.90
N ARG A 242 -0.29 4.69 -10.04
CA ARG A 242 0.41 5.86 -9.53
C ARG A 242 1.12 6.65 -10.62
N ALA A 243 1.76 5.96 -11.56
CA ALA A 243 2.42 6.59 -12.68
C ALA A 243 1.44 7.31 -13.61
N LEU A 244 0.26 6.73 -13.88
CA LEU A 244 -0.80 7.38 -14.65
C LEU A 244 -1.28 8.68 -13.98
N VAL A 245 -1.47 8.66 -12.66
CA VAL A 245 -1.84 9.87 -11.90
C VAL A 245 -0.71 10.90 -11.92
N TYR A 246 0.56 10.49 -11.78
CA TYR A 246 1.71 11.38 -11.89
C TYR A 246 1.84 12.03 -13.28
N LEU A 247 1.59 11.26 -14.35
CA LEU A 247 1.59 11.76 -15.72
C LEU A 247 0.45 12.77 -15.92
N ARG A 248 -0.74 12.52 -15.35
CA ARG A 248 -1.91 13.39 -15.53
C ARG A 248 -1.97 14.59 -14.59
N PHE A 249 -1.44 14.53 -13.37
CA PHE A 249 -1.62 15.62 -12.39
C PHE A 249 -0.29 16.18 -11.84
N GLY A 250 0.83 15.58 -12.23
CA GLY A 250 2.15 15.95 -11.72
C GLY A 250 2.42 15.48 -10.29
N ALA A 251 3.56 15.92 -9.73
CA ALA A 251 3.95 15.62 -8.35
C ALA A 251 3.58 16.71 -7.35
N ASN A 252 2.98 17.80 -7.82
CA ASN A 252 2.60 18.92 -6.97
C ASN A 252 1.52 18.48 -5.99
N SER A 253 1.61 18.96 -4.76
CA SER A 253 0.59 18.64 -3.77
C SER A 253 -0.67 19.43 -4.07
N LYS A 254 -1.81 18.75 -4.04
CA LYS A 254 -3.15 19.30 -4.31
C LYS A 254 -4.03 19.05 -3.09
N ARG A 255 -5.15 19.77 -3.01
CA ARG A 255 -6.16 19.59 -1.97
C ARG A 255 -7.52 19.82 -2.59
N LEU A 256 -8.49 19.00 -2.22
CA LEU A 256 -9.88 19.19 -2.63
C LEU A 256 -10.48 20.34 -1.82
N VAL A 257 -11.03 21.32 -2.52
CA VAL A 257 -11.72 22.46 -1.92
C VAL A 257 -13.10 22.53 -2.59
N PRO A 258 -14.16 21.97 -1.96
CA PRO A 258 -15.50 22.02 -2.53
C PRO A 258 -16.00 23.45 -2.73
N ASP A 259 -15.60 24.32 -1.80
CA ASP A 259 -15.90 25.74 -1.75
C ASP A 259 -14.96 26.38 -0.70
N ALA A 260 -14.66 27.67 -0.82
CA ALA A 260 -13.67 28.38 -0.01
C ALA A 260 -14.02 28.34 1.50
N ASP A 261 -15.31 28.34 1.83
CA ASP A 261 -15.81 28.30 3.21
C ASP A 261 -15.40 27.02 3.96
N TRP A 262 -15.21 25.90 3.25
CA TRP A 262 -14.75 24.63 3.85
C TRP A 262 -13.35 24.72 4.46
N MET A 263 -12.57 25.73 4.09
CA MET A 263 -11.19 25.94 4.54
C MET A 263 -11.07 27.03 5.62
N LEU A 264 -12.16 27.73 5.94
CA LEU A 264 -12.15 28.77 6.97
C LEU A 264 -12.01 28.15 8.37
N SER A 265 -11.15 28.76 9.19
CA SER A 265 -10.93 28.32 10.59
C SER A 265 -12.12 28.55 11.53
N GLU A 266 -13.08 29.38 11.09
CA GLU A 266 -14.34 29.68 11.80
C GLU A 266 -15.39 28.57 11.60
N GLN A 267 -15.28 27.78 10.53
CA GLN A 267 -16.19 26.68 10.22
C GLN A 267 -15.79 25.41 10.98
N ARG A 268 -16.15 25.37 12.26
CA ARG A 268 -15.72 24.34 13.22
C ARG A 268 -16.79 23.98 14.24
N TRP A 269 -16.73 22.75 14.74
CA TRP A 269 -17.47 22.32 15.92
C TRP A 269 -16.66 22.64 17.18
N GLU A 270 -17.31 23.26 18.14
CA GLU A 270 -16.77 23.51 19.49
C GLU A 270 -17.19 22.36 20.40
N ILE A 271 -16.25 21.46 20.69
CA ILE A 271 -16.49 20.27 21.50
C ILE A 271 -15.97 20.52 22.92
N PRO A 272 -16.81 20.40 23.97
CA PRO A 272 -16.35 20.54 25.35
C PRO A 272 -15.34 19.44 25.67
N THR A 273 -14.20 19.82 26.25
CA THR A 273 -13.09 18.91 26.52
C THR A 273 -12.56 19.03 27.94
N ILE A 274 -11.89 17.97 28.37
CA ILE A 274 -11.07 17.92 29.57
C ILE A 274 -9.64 17.74 29.10
N THR A 275 -8.80 18.73 29.39
CA THR A 275 -7.36 18.66 29.15
C THR A 275 -6.68 18.19 30.43
N THR A 276 -5.88 17.14 30.30
CA THR A 276 -5.12 16.54 31.39
C THR A 276 -3.65 16.84 31.16
N ARG A 277 -3.02 17.51 32.11
CA ARG A 277 -1.60 17.87 32.07
C ARG A 277 -0.90 17.11 33.18
N PHE A 278 0.11 16.33 32.83
CA PHE A 278 0.95 15.65 33.80
C PHE A 278 2.40 15.74 33.39
N SER A 279 3.27 15.82 34.38
CA SER A 279 4.71 15.85 34.20
C SER A 279 5.26 14.44 34.36
N LEU A 280 5.99 13.96 33.36
CA LEU A 280 6.85 12.79 33.49
C LEU A 280 8.20 13.23 34.04
N GLY A 281 8.84 12.41 34.88
CA GLY A 281 10.07 12.76 35.60
C GLY A 281 9.84 13.35 37.00
N THR A 282 8.64 13.86 37.30
CA THR A 282 8.24 14.30 38.65
C THR A 282 6.99 13.54 39.12
N SER A 283 6.82 13.37 40.43
CA SER A 283 5.65 12.71 41.02
C SER A 283 4.45 13.64 41.21
N ASP A 284 4.30 14.64 40.34
CA ASP A 284 3.21 15.61 40.44
C ASP A 284 1.87 14.99 40.04
N TRP A 285 0.81 15.36 40.76
CA TRP A 285 -0.54 14.93 40.41
C TRP A 285 -0.99 15.57 39.08
N PRO A 286 -1.73 14.83 38.24
CA PRO A 286 -2.25 15.38 36.99
C PRO A 286 -3.23 16.53 37.24
N LEU A 287 -3.06 17.62 36.50
CA LEU A 287 -3.96 18.77 36.49
C LEU A 287 -5.06 18.56 35.43
N PHE A 288 -6.30 18.84 35.81
CA PHE A 288 -7.47 18.75 34.94
C PHE A 288 -8.03 20.15 34.67
N GLU A 289 -8.03 20.57 33.41
CA GLU A 289 -8.56 21.86 32.98
C GLU A 289 -9.72 21.64 32.01
N TYR A 290 -10.86 22.28 32.28
CA TYR A 290 -12.01 22.29 31.38
C TYR A 290 -11.79 23.31 30.26
N GLY A 291 -12.02 22.90 29.01
CA GLY A 291 -11.82 23.75 27.85
C GLY A 291 -12.74 23.38 26.70
N VAL A 292 -12.45 23.95 25.53
CA VAL A 292 -13.15 23.66 24.28
C VAL A 292 -12.12 23.31 23.21
N THR A 293 -12.32 22.18 22.54
CA THR A 293 -11.56 21.82 21.34
C THR A 293 -12.30 22.23 20.09
N ASN A 294 -11.56 22.87 19.19
CA ASN A 294 -12.03 23.27 17.87
C ASN A 294 -11.80 22.13 16.88
N TYR A 295 -12.88 21.56 16.35
CA TYR A 295 -12.80 20.52 15.33
C TYR A 295 -13.38 21.02 14.01
N ALA A 296 -12.49 21.28 13.05
CA ALA A 296 -12.85 21.84 11.75
C ALA A 296 -13.79 20.90 10.96
N TYR A 297 -14.77 21.48 10.27
CA TYR A 297 -15.78 20.71 9.53
C TYR A 297 -15.17 19.79 8.47
N ASN A 298 -14.17 20.27 7.74
CA ASN A 298 -13.45 19.49 6.71
C ASN A 298 -12.90 18.15 7.25
N ASN A 299 -12.32 18.15 8.45
CA ASN A 299 -11.82 16.95 9.11
C ASN A 299 -12.95 16.08 9.65
N GLY A 300 -14.04 16.70 10.09
CA GLY A 300 -15.23 16.08 10.64
C GLY A 300 -15.96 15.10 9.73
N PHE A 301 -16.04 15.40 8.43
CA PHE A 301 -16.80 14.57 7.49
C PHE A 301 -16.14 13.24 7.15
N LEU A 302 -14.80 13.14 7.26
CA LEU A 302 -14.08 11.92 6.98
C LEU A 302 -14.56 10.71 7.82
N PRO A 303 -14.55 10.76 9.17
CA PRO A 303 -15.07 9.65 9.96
C PRO A 303 -16.55 9.40 9.73
N ILE A 304 -17.38 10.45 9.60
CA ILE A 304 -18.82 10.29 9.41
C ILE A 304 -19.13 9.49 8.14
N VAL A 305 -18.54 9.89 7.00
CA VAL A 305 -18.78 9.23 5.72
C VAL A 305 -18.22 7.80 5.74
N VAL A 306 -16.97 7.60 6.15
CA VAL A 306 -16.33 6.28 6.09
C VAL A 306 -17.01 5.27 7.02
N PHE A 307 -17.28 5.60 8.28
CA PHE A 307 -17.97 4.66 9.18
C PHE A 307 -19.38 4.34 8.68
N SER A 308 -20.09 5.33 8.14
CA SER A 308 -21.42 5.10 7.54
C SER A 308 -21.34 4.16 6.32
N THR A 309 -20.40 4.38 5.40
CA THR A 309 -20.18 3.51 4.24
C THR A 309 -19.80 2.09 4.64
N VAL A 310 -18.96 1.92 5.67
CA VAL A 310 -18.53 0.60 6.16
C VAL A 310 -19.68 -0.12 6.88
N ILE A 311 -20.51 0.59 7.64
CA ILE A 311 -21.73 0.04 8.24
C ILE A 311 -22.70 -0.41 7.14
N LEU A 312 -22.89 0.39 6.09
CA LEU A 312 -23.69 0.02 4.92
C LEU A 312 -23.14 -1.22 4.22
N LEU A 313 -21.82 -1.31 4.02
CA LEU A 313 -21.19 -2.53 3.50
C LEU A 313 -21.44 -3.73 4.42
N PHE A 314 -21.27 -3.57 5.73
CA PHE A 314 -21.52 -4.65 6.69
C PHE A 314 -22.96 -5.16 6.59
N LEU A 315 -23.93 -4.25 6.46
CA LEU A 315 -25.33 -4.61 6.24
C LEU A 315 -25.52 -5.31 4.89
N LEU A 316 -24.87 -4.83 3.82
CA LEU A 316 -24.88 -5.47 2.51
C LEU A 316 -24.37 -6.91 2.59
N LEU A 317 -23.21 -7.15 3.21
CA LEU A 317 -22.58 -8.46 3.30
C LEU A 317 -23.37 -9.45 4.17
N THR A 318 -24.00 -8.96 5.24
CA THR A 318 -24.70 -9.82 6.20
C THR A 318 -26.17 -10.07 5.86
N ARG A 319 -26.86 -9.08 5.26
CA ARG A 319 -28.32 -9.13 5.06
C ARG A 319 -28.75 -9.41 3.62
N THR A 320 -27.93 -9.13 2.61
CA THR A 320 -28.36 -9.26 1.19
C THR A 320 -28.03 -10.61 0.56
N ARG A 321 -28.70 -10.93 -0.57
CA ARG A 321 -28.39 -12.09 -1.43
C ARG A 321 -26.97 -12.03 -1.98
N LEU A 322 -26.52 -10.84 -2.39
CA LEU A 322 -25.15 -10.62 -2.86
C LEU A 322 -24.14 -11.01 -1.78
N GLY A 323 -24.34 -10.55 -0.54
CA GLY A 323 -23.48 -10.92 0.59
C GLY A 323 -23.45 -12.42 0.91
N ARG A 324 -24.57 -13.14 0.71
CA ARG A 324 -24.60 -14.61 0.83
C ARG A 324 -23.80 -15.30 -0.29
N ARG A 325 -23.92 -14.83 -1.54
CA ARG A 325 -23.12 -15.34 -2.66
C ARG A 325 -21.62 -15.08 -2.47
N MET A 326 -21.25 -13.89 -2.00
CA MET A 326 -19.86 -13.53 -1.69
C MET A 326 -19.24 -14.45 -0.64
N ARG A 327 -19.97 -14.75 0.44
CA ARG A 327 -19.51 -15.71 1.46
C ARG A 327 -19.39 -17.14 0.92
N ALA A 328 -20.35 -17.59 0.10
CA ALA A 328 -20.25 -18.90 -0.53
C ALA A 328 -19.02 -19.03 -1.44
N VAL A 329 -18.73 -17.98 -2.24
CA VAL A 329 -17.53 -17.93 -3.09
C VAL A 329 -16.25 -17.83 -2.26
N ALA A 330 -16.26 -17.04 -1.18
CA ALA A 330 -15.14 -16.94 -0.25
C ALA A 330 -14.78 -18.29 0.39
N ASP A 331 -15.78 -19.09 0.75
CA ASP A 331 -15.62 -20.40 1.37
C ASP A 331 -15.10 -21.44 0.36
N ASN A 332 -15.78 -21.60 -0.78
CA ASN A 332 -15.35 -22.48 -1.86
C ASN A 332 -15.90 -22.01 -3.23
N PRO A 333 -15.05 -21.39 -4.08
CA PRO A 333 -15.47 -20.91 -5.39
C PRO A 333 -15.99 -22.03 -6.30
N GLU A 334 -15.36 -23.21 -6.29
CA GLU A 334 -15.73 -24.33 -7.17
C GLU A 334 -17.09 -24.92 -6.77
N LEU A 335 -17.36 -25.07 -5.47
CA LEU A 335 -18.67 -25.50 -4.96
C LEU A 335 -19.76 -24.46 -5.23
N ALA A 336 -19.45 -23.17 -5.08
CA ALA A 336 -20.36 -22.08 -5.41
C ALA A 336 -20.74 -22.10 -6.90
N ALA A 337 -19.77 -22.31 -7.79
CA ALA A 337 -20.01 -22.45 -9.23
C ALA A 337 -20.94 -23.62 -9.54
N SER A 338 -20.74 -24.79 -8.91
CA SER A 338 -21.62 -25.96 -9.08
C SER A 338 -23.07 -25.71 -8.62
N SER A 339 -23.25 -24.75 -7.70
CA SER A 339 -24.58 -24.31 -7.22
C SER A 339 -25.22 -23.23 -8.11
N GLY A 340 -24.66 -22.94 -9.28
CA GLY A 340 -25.16 -21.94 -10.23
C GLY A 340 -24.81 -20.49 -9.89
N ILE A 341 -23.86 -20.25 -8.97
CA ILE A 341 -23.37 -18.91 -8.66
C ILE A 341 -22.27 -18.53 -9.65
N ASN A 342 -22.46 -17.42 -10.38
CA ASN A 342 -21.42 -16.86 -11.25
C ASN A 342 -20.27 -16.29 -10.40
N VAL A 343 -19.18 -17.04 -10.27
CA VAL A 343 -18.00 -16.72 -9.44
C VAL A 343 -17.31 -15.46 -9.95
N GLU A 344 -17.13 -15.34 -11.26
CA GLU A 344 -16.47 -14.20 -11.91
C GLU A 344 -17.26 -12.91 -11.68
N GLY A 345 -18.59 -12.97 -11.73
CA GLY A 345 -19.47 -11.84 -11.40
C GLY A 345 -19.36 -11.44 -9.92
N VAL A 346 -19.27 -12.41 -9.01
CA VAL A 346 -19.08 -12.14 -7.58
C VAL A 346 -17.70 -11.54 -7.29
N GLN A 347 -16.66 -12.00 -7.96
CA GLN A 347 -15.30 -11.44 -7.84
C GLN A 347 -15.22 -10.02 -8.41
N ALA A 348 -15.86 -9.75 -9.56
CA ALA A 348 -15.90 -8.41 -10.15
C ALA A 348 -16.69 -7.42 -9.27
N THR A 349 -17.82 -7.84 -8.71
CA THR A 349 -18.59 -7.00 -7.75
C THR A 349 -17.82 -6.78 -6.46
N SER A 350 -17.06 -7.76 -5.99
CA SER A 350 -16.12 -7.59 -4.87
C SER A 350 -15.05 -6.56 -5.18
N ALA A 351 -14.45 -6.60 -6.37
CA ALA A 351 -13.45 -5.62 -6.81
C ALA A 351 -14.05 -4.20 -6.90
N PHE A 352 -15.26 -4.08 -7.43
CA PHE A 352 -16.00 -2.81 -7.51
C PHE A 352 -16.27 -2.21 -6.12
N LEU A 353 -16.87 -2.99 -5.22
CA LEU A 353 -17.21 -2.52 -3.87
C LEU A 353 -15.95 -2.17 -3.07
N SER A 354 -14.90 -2.98 -3.20
CA SER A 354 -13.63 -2.74 -2.52
C SER A 354 -12.98 -1.43 -2.98
N ALA A 355 -12.79 -1.27 -4.29
CA ALA A 355 -12.18 -0.07 -4.85
C ALA A 355 -13.05 1.17 -4.60
N GLY A 356 -14.36 1.06 -4.76
CA GLY A 356 -15.34 2.14 -4.53
C GLY A 356 -15.29 2.70 -3.11
N ILE A 357 -15.23 1.84 -2.09
CA ILE A 357 -15.18 2.29 -0.68
C ILE A 357 -13.84 2.96 -0.36
N SER A 358 -12.73 2.43 -0.88
CA SER A 358 -11.43 3.10 -0.75
C SER A 358 -11.43 4.44 -1.50
N GLY A 359 -12.07 4.54 -2.67
CA GLY A 359 -12.23 5.78 -3.42
C GLY A 359 -13.03 6.84 -2.66
N ILE A 360 -14.16 6.48 -2.03
CA ILE A 360 -14.91 7.38 -1.13
C ILE A 360 -14.00 7.90 -0.03
N GLY A 361 -13.27 7.00 0.66
CA GLY A 361 -12.37 7.40 1.73
C GLY A 361 -11.30 8.37 1.26
N GLY A 362 -10.73 8.14 0.08
CA GLY A 362 -9.73 9.01 -0.54
C GLY A 362 -10.26 10.38 -0.91
N ALA A 363 -11.45 10.43 -1.51
CA ALA A 363 -12.10 11.68 -1.90
C ALA A 363 -12.33 12.59 -0.68
N VAL A 364 -12.84 12.05 0.43
CA VAL A 364 -13.06 12.83 1.65
C VAL A 364 -11.74 13.16 2.35
N PHE A 365 -10.77 12.24 2.35
CA PHE A 365 -9.45 12.50 2.93
C PHE A 365 -8.73 13.64 2.19
N GLY A 366 -8.96 13.78 0.89
CA GLY A 366 -8.45 14.89 0.08
C GLY A 366 -8.90 16.29 0.52
N LEU A 367 -9.94 16.39 1.37
CA LEU A 367 -10.34 17.65 2.01
C LEU A 367 -9.44 18.03 3.20
N THR A 368 -8.91 17.00 3.88
CA THR A 368 -8.26 17.15 5.19
C THR A 368 -6.79 17.55 5.08
N VAL A 369 -6.11 17.12 4.02
CA VAL A 369 -4.66 17.30 3.85
C VAL A 369 -4.30 17.66 2.42
N LEU A 370 -3.14 18.30 2.26
CA LEU A 370 -2.49 18.35 0.96
C LEU A 370 -1.94 16.96 0.63
N PHE A 371 -2.22 16.48 -0.58
CA PHE A 371 -1.81 15.17 -1.03
C PHE A 371 -1.10 15.23 -2.38
N ASN A 372 -0.23 14.24 -2.60
CA ASN A 372 0.40 13.96 -3.88
C ASN A 372 0.15 12.47 -4.23
N PRO A 373 0.54 11.99 -5.42
CA PRO A 373 0.24 10.61 -5.82
C PRO A 373 0.91 9.54 -4.92
N GLN A 374 1.92 9.91 -4.12
CA GLN A 374 2.57 8.99 -3.18
C GLN A 374 1.86 8.91 -1.82
N THR A 375 1.02 9.89 -1.46
CA THR A 375 0.38 10.01 -0.15
C THR A 375 -0.38 8.74 0.22
N ALA A 376 -1.21 8.19 -0.68
CA ALA A 376 -2.03 7.03 -0.35
C ALA A 376 -1.21 5.76 -0.06
N PHE A 377 -0.09 5.55 -0.76
CA PHE A 377 0.78 4.39 -0.51
C PHE A 377 1.36 4.39 0.92
N THR A 378 1.62 5.58 1.49
CA THR A 378 2.08 5.68 2.90
C THR A 378 1.01 5.28 3.91
N LEU A 379 -0.27 5.30 3.52
CA LEU A 379 -1.40 4.87 4.34
C LEU A 379 -1.72 3.38 4.20
N LEU A 380 -1.14 2.71 3.19
CA LEU A 380 -1.37 1.28 2.94
C LEU A 380 -0.83 0.40 4.08
N LEU A 381 0.39 0.68 4.52
CA LEU A 381 1.06 -0.15 5.52
C LEU A 381 0.36 -0.07 6.90
N PRO A 382 -0.04 1.11 7.41
CA PRO A 382 -0.87 1.19 8.61
C PRO A 382 -2.25 0.55 8.43
N ALA A 383 -2.82 0.57 7.22
CA ALA A 383 -4.06 -0.16 6.95
C ALA A 383 -3.88 -1.68 7.03
N PHE A 384 -2.71 -2.23 6.65
CA PHE A 384 -2.40 -3.63 6.92
C PHE A 384 -2.34 -3.94 8.42
N ALA A 385 -1.97 -2.97 9.27
CA ALA A 385 -2.08 -3.14 10.71
C ALA A 385 -3.49 -3.49 11.15
N VAL A 386 -4.44 -2.72 10.61
CA VAL A 386 -5.86 -2.88 10.90
C VAL A 386 -6.37 -4.23 10.42
N ILE A 387 -5.96 -4.67 9.22
CA ILE A 387 -6.40 -5.95 8.64
C ILE A 387 -5.88 -7.14 9.47
N ILE A 388 -4.60 -7.08 9.85
CA ILE A 388 -3.96 -8.14 10.63
C ILE A 388 -4.56 -8.20 12.04
N LEU A 389 -4.66 -7.05 12.70
CA LEU A 389 -5.24 -6.94 14.04
C LEU A 389 -6.72 -7.35 14.06
N GLY A 390 -7.46 -6.93 13.03
CA GLY A 390 -8.88 -7.22 12.86
C GLY A 390 -9.18 -8.65 12.42
N THR A 391 -8.14 -9.47 12.20
CA THR A 391 -8.21 -10.78 11.53
C THR A 391 -8.61 -10.64 10.06
N ILE A 392 -7.82 -11.26 9.19
CA ILE A 392 -8.00 -11.13 7.75
C ILE A 392 -9.38 -11.66 7.32
N GLY A 393 -10.10 -10.86 6.54
CA GLY A 393 -11.43 -11.19 6.02
C GLY A 393 -12.61 -10.82 6.93
N SER A 394 -12.36 -10.28 8.13
CA SER A 394 -13.41 -9.86 9.07
C SER A 394 -13.64 -8.34 9.03
N VAL A 395 -14.76 -7.91 8.42
CA VAL A 395 -15.15 -6.48 8.41
C VAL A 395 -15.40 -5.93 9.83
N PRO A 396 -16.12 -6.62 10.75
CA PRO A 396 -16.28 -6.14 12.12
C PRO A 396 -14.96 -6.04 12.88
N GLY A 397 -14.05 -7.00 12.66
CA GLY A 397 -12.72 -6.97 13.24
C GLY A 397 -11.91 -5.78 12.74
N ALA A 398 -11.99 -5.45 11.45
CA ALA A 398 -11.35 -4.26 10.87
C ALA A 398 -11.86 -2.94 11.50
N ILE A 399 -13.15 -2.83 11.82
CA ILE A 399 -13.74 -1.66 12.52
C ILE A 399 -13.13 -1.51 13.92
N GLY A 400 -13.07 -2.59 14.70
CA GLY A 400 -12.48 -2.56 16.04
C GLY A 400 -10.98 -2.27 16.00
N ALA A 401 -10.27 -2.90 15.07
CA ALA A 401 -8.84 -2.73 14.89
C ALA A 401 -8.47 -1.31 14.43
N SER A 402 -9.26 -0.68 13.55
CA SER A 402 -8.97 0.68 13.10
C SER A 402 -9.07 1.69 14.23
N LEU A 403 -10.06 1.54 15.11
CA LEU A 403 -10.22 2.35 16.31
C LEU A 403 -9.03 2.21 17.27
N ILE A 404 -8.53 0.99 17.47
CA ILE A 404 -7.36 0.74 18.32
C ILE A 404 -6.10 1.38 17.71
N ILE A 405 -5.84 1.14 16.42
CA ILE A 405 -4.66 1.68 15.75
C ILE A 405 -4.72 3.21 15.64
N GLY A 406 -5.89 3.78 15.35
CA GLY A 406 -6.11 5.22 15.33
C GLY A 406 -5.91 5.85 16.71
N PHE A 407 -6.40 5.21 17.78
CA PHE A 407 -6.22 5.68 19.15
C PHE A 407 -4.75 5.67 19.56
N VAL A 408 -4.02 4.59 19.28
CA VAL A 408 -2.59 4.50 19.55
C VAL A 408 -1.86 5.66 18.88
N ARG A 409 -2.12 5.88 17.59
CA ARG A 409 -1.48 6.96 16.84
C ARG A 409 -1.80 8.33 17.46
N ALA A 410 -3.07 8.58 17.79
CA ALA A 410 -3.53 9.85 18.37
C ALA A 410 -2.92 10.13 19.75
N VAL A 411 -2.77 9.11 20.60
CA VAL A 411 -2.14 9.25 21.93
C VAL A 411 -0.62 9.42 21.82
N SER A 412 0.00 8.80 20.82
CA SER A 412 1.46 8.82 20.69
C SER A 412 2.01 10.21 20.34
N GLU A 413 1.27 11.01 19.56
CA GLU A 413 1.70 12.34 19.14
C GLU A 413 1.96 13.32 20.30
N PRO A 414 1.02 13.57 21.23
CA PRO A 414 1.27 14.45 22.38
C PRO A 414 2.31 13.87 23.36
N VAL A 415 2.37 12.54 23.53
CA VAL A 415 3.38 11.89 24.39
C VAL A 415 4.79 12.08 23.82
N LEU A 416 4.98 11.80 22.52
CA LEU A 416 6.28 11.95 21.86
C LEU A 416 6.70 13.43 21.75
N SER A 417 5.75 14.34 21.55
CA SER A 417 6.00 15.78 21.55
C SER A 417 6.45 16.27 22.92
N GLY A 418 5.77 15.84 24.00
CA GLY A 418 6.13 16.22 25.37
C GLY A 418 7.53 15.75 25.78
N ILE A 419 7.92 14.55 25.39
CA ILE A 419 9.22 13.93 25.73
C ILE A 419 10.36 14.39 24.80
N GLY A 420 10.04 14.77 23.56
CA GLY A 420 11.03 15.21 22.58
C GLY A 420 11.78 16.48 23.02
N ASN A 421 11.08 17.45 23.61
CA ASN A 421 11.70 18.73 23.99
C ASN A 421 12.78 18.58 25.08
N PRO A 422 12.54 17.89 26.21
CA PRO A 422 13.57 17.70 27.25
C PRO A 422 14.79 16.88 26.79
N LEU A 423 14.61 15.97 25.83
CA LEU A 423 15.70 15.17 25.27
C LEU A 423 16.49 15.90 24.16
N GLU A 424 16.23 17.19 23.93
CA GLU A 424 16.78 17.98 22.81
C GLU A 424 16.49 17.35 21.42
N ARG A 425 15.32 16.71 21.29
CA ARG A 425 14.87 16.00 20.08
C ARG A 425 13.46 16.43 19.72
N THR A 426 13.33 17.66 19.25
CA THR A 426 12.03 18.31 18.95
C THR A 426 11.24 17.62 17.85
N ASN A 427 11.89 16.84 16.98
CA ASN A 427 11.25 16.10 15.88
C ASN A 427 10.70 14.72 16.25
N TYR A 428 10.76 14.31 17.54
CA TYR A 428 10.24 13.01 17.99
C TYR A 428 8.76 12.77 17.73
N PHE A 429 7.95 13.84 17.64
CA PHE A 429 6.52 13.71 17.28
C PHE A 429 6.31 13.00 15.93
N ALA A 430 7.27 13.09 15.00
CA ALA A 430 7.22 12.41 13.70
C ALA A 430 7.22 10.87 13.85
N LEU A 431 7.73 10.34 14.96
CA LEU A 431 7.69 8.91 15.30
C LEU A 431 6.28 8.40 15.62
N SER A 432 5.28 9.28 15.79
CA SER A 432 3.88 8.87 15.87
C SER A 432 3.44 8.03 14.65
N GLY A 433 4.08 8.27 13.49
CA GLY A 433 3.92 7.47 12.29
C GLY A 433 4.43 6.02 12.39
N VAL A 434 5.37 5.74 13.31
CA VAL A 434 5.98 4.43 13.54
C VAL A 434 5.06 3.52 14.37
N MET A 435 4.21 4.12 15.21
CA MET A 435 3.47 3.41 16.25
C MET A 435 2.50 2.35 15.74
N PRO A 436 1.73 2.58 14.64
CA PRO A 436 0.96 1.50 14.03
C PRO A 436 1.81 0.27 13.73
N TYR A 437 2.99 0.43 13.14
CA TYR A 437 3.86 -0.69 12.75
C TYR A 437 4.47 -1.41 13.95
N ALA A 438 4.92 -0.66 14.96
CA ALA A 438 5.46 -1.23 16.18
C ALA A 438 4.41 -2.12 16.86
N ILE A 439 3.16 -1.66 16.89
CA ILE A 439 2.04 -2.43 17.41
C ILE A 439 1.72 -3.66 16.56
N ILE A 440 1.77 -3.59 15.23
CA ILE A 440 1.61 -4.78 14.38
C ILE A 440 2.59 -5.87 14.78
N ILE A 441 3.88 -5.50 14.88
CA ILE A 441 4.94 -6.46 15.16
C ILE A 441 4.75 -7.05 16.55
N ALA A 442 4.47 -6.20 17.54
CA ALA A 442 4.18 -6.65 18.90
C ALA A 442 2.96 -7.57 18.96
N ILE A 443 1.87 -7.22 18.27
CA ILE A 443 0.65 -8.03 18.26
C ILE A 443 0.87 -9.32 17.49
N LEU A 444 1.56 -9.35 16.35
CA LEU A 444 1.84 -10.60 15.66
C LEU A 444 2.75 -11.54 16.47
N LEU A 445 3.65 -10.99 17.29
CA LEU A 445 4.50 -11.73 18.23
C LEU A 445 3.71 -12.37 19.38
N ILE A 446 2.58 -11.77 19.76
CA ILE A 446 1.74 -12.18 20.89
C ILE A 446 0.52 -12.99 20.41
N MET A 447 -0.11 -12.53 19.34
CA MET A 447 -1.41 -12.93 18.78
C MET A 447 -1.36 -12.92 17.24
N PRO A 448 -0.79 -13.96 16.62
CA PRO A 448 -0.62 -14.06 15.17
C PRO A 448 -1.94 -14.13 14.39
N GLU A 449 -3.04 -14.56 15.04
CA GLU A 449 -4.37 -14.70 14.42
C GLU A 449 -5.22 -13.40 14.51
N GLY A 450 -4.74 -12.37 15.21
CA GLY A 450 -5.47 -11.13 15.45
C GLY A 450 -6.61 -11.23 16.48
N ILE A 451 -7.14 -10.07 16.90
CA ILE A 451 -8.20 -9.94 17.92
C ILE A 451 -9.54 -10.46 17.38
N GLY A 452 -9.78 -10.35 16.08
CA GLY A 452 -11.01 -10.83 15.45
C GLY A 452 -11.25 -12.32 15.69
N ASN A 453 -10.20 -13.15 15.61
CA ASN A 453 -10.31 -14.59 15.86
C ASN A 453 -10.62 -14.89 17.33
N ALA A 454 -10.03 -14.13 18.27
CA ALA A 454 -10.36 -14.26 19.69
C ALA A 454 -11.84 -13.90 19.97
N TYR A 455 -12.35 -12.85 19.32
CA TYR A 455 -13.76 -12.49 19.38
C TYR A 455 -14.66 -13.58 18.79
N ASP A 456 -14.30 -14.19 17.67
CA ASP A 456 -15.07 -15.28 17.06
C ASP A 456 -15.07 -16.53 17.93
N LYS A 457 -13.93 -16.93 18.51
CA LYS A 457 -13.85 -18.03 19.48
C LYS A 457 -14.73 -17.76 20.71
N TRP A 458 -14.65 -16.55 21.28
CA TRP A 458 -15.52 -16.13 22.39
C TRP A 458 -17.00 -16.17 22.01
N LYS A 459 -17.35 -15.68 20.83
CA LYS A 459 -18.72 -15.67 20.31
C LYS A 459 -19.25 -17.09 20.14
N ILE A 460 -18.46 -18.00 19.56
CA ILE A 460 -18.81 -19.42 19.41
C ILE A 460 -19.03 -20.06 20.77
N GLU A 461 -18.10 -19.86 21.72
CA GLU A 461 -18.21 -20.46 23.05
C GLU A 461 -19.41 -19.89 23.84
N ARG A 462 -19.65 -18.58 23.74
CA ARG A 462 -20.85 -17.94 24.29
C ARG A 462 -22.12 -18.54 23.68
N LEU A 463 -22.15 -18.77 22.36
CA LEU A 463 -23.28 -19.39 21.68
C LEU A 463 -23.45 -20.86 22.07
N ARG A 464 -22.37 -21.62 22.24
CA ARG A 464 -22.37 -23.00 22.70
C ARG A 464 -22.89 -23.11 24.14
N LYS A 465 -22.37 -22.32 25.07
CA LYS A 465 -22.86 -22.23 26.46
C LYS A 465 -24.33 -21.82 26.50
N ARG A 466 -24.75 -20.91 25.62
CA ARG A 466 -26.15 -20.51 25.48
C ARG A 466 -27.03 -21.64 24.93
N ALA A 467 -26.57 -22.38 23.92
CA ALA A 467 -27.30 -23.51 23.36
C ALA A 467 -27.43 -24.66 24.37
N ALA A 468 -26.46 -24.82 25.27
CA ALA A 468 -26.50 -25.78 26.37
C ALA A 468 -27.41 -25.34 27.54
N SER A 469 -27.75 -24.04 27.66
CA SER A 469 -28.62 -23.54 28.73
C SER A 469 -30.10 -23.86 28.45
N THR A 470 -30.77 -24.49 29.41
CA THR A 470 -32.20 -24.84 29.35
C THR A 470 -33.12 -23.72 29.88
N GLU A 471 -32.58 -22.62 30.38
CA GLU A 471 -33.37 -21.51 30.93
C GLU A 471 -34.12 -20.74 29.83
N GLU A 472 -35.45 -20.77 29.88
CA GLU A 472 -36.30 -19.92 29.04
C GLU A 472 -36.36 -18.49 29.60
N PRO A 473 -36.27 -17.45 28.75
CA PRO A 473 -36.37 -16.07 29.18
C PRO A 473 -37.78 -15.75 29.70
N ASN A 474 -37.87 -15.06 30.84
CA ASN A 474 -39.13 -14.73 31.50
C ASN A 474 -39.97 -13.73 30.66
N SER A 475 -41.16 -14.16 30.21
CA SER A 475 -42.07 -13.35 29.39
C SER A 475 -42.47 -12.01 30.01
N ARG A 476 -42.61 -11.92 31.35
CA ARG A 476 -42.93 -10.65 32.03
C ARG A 476 -41.78 -9.66 31.95
N SER A 477 -40.55 -10.13 32.18
CA SER A 477 -39.33 -9.33 32.03
C SER A 477 -39.13 -8.90 30.58
N SER A 478 -39.41 -9.78 29.62
CA SER A 478 -39.31 -9.46 28.19
C SER A 478 -40.28 -8.36 27.79
N ALA A 479 -41.54 -8.45 28.23
CA ALA A 479 -42.56 -7.45 27.94
C ALA A 479 -42.25 -6.10 28.62
N LEU A 480 -41.73 -6.12 29.85
CA LEU A 480 -41.25 -4.91 30.53
C LEU A 480 -40.10 -4.25 29.75
N MET A 481 -39.15 -5.04 29.24
CA MET A 481 -38.05 -4.55 28.42
C MET A 481 -38.52 -3.98 27.08
N GLY A 482 -39.60 -4.51 26.50
CA GLY A 482 -40.19 -3.93 25.28
C GLY A 482 -41.04 -2.68 25.55
N LEU A 483 -41.60 -2.54 26.75
CA LEU A 483 -42.24 -1.30 27.18
C LEU A 483 -41.20 -0.19 27.43
N LEU A 484 -40.13 -0.46 28.16
CA LEU A 484 -39.11 0.56 28.50
C LEU A 484 -38.13 0.83 27.34
N PHE A 485 -37.72 -0.22 26.63
CA PHE A 485 -36.68 -0.17 25.61
C PHE A 485 -37.16 -0.72 24.26
N GLY A 486 -38.46 -0.62 23.97
CA GLY A 486 -39.04 -1.07 22.70
C GLY A 486 -38.44 -0.39 21.48
N TRP A 487 -38.08 0.89 21.60
CA TRP A 487 -37.42 1.67 20.55
C TRP A 487 -36.03 1.12 20.19
N ALA A 488 -35.36 0.48 21.15
CA ALA A 488 -34.07 -0.19 20.99
C ALA A 488 -34.21 -1.71 20.77
N GLY A 489 -35.42 -2.27 20.75
CA GLY A 489 -35.67 -3.71 20.64
C GLY A 489 -35.27 -4.52 21.89
N GLY A 490 -35.36 -3.93 23.08
CA GLY A 490 -34.98 -4.55 24.36
C GLY A 490 -35.63 -5.90 24.64
N HIS A 491 -36.91 -6.08 24.30
CA HIS A 491 -37.63 -7.36 24.45
C HIS A 491 -37.00 -8.48 23.62
N HIS A 492 -36.51 -8.18 22.42
CA HIS A 492 -35.84 -9.15 21.55
C HIS A 492 -34.46 -9.54 22.08
N PHE A 493 -33.71 -8.60 22.67
CA PHE A 493 -32.44 -8.93 23.33
C PHE A 493 -32.65 -9.90 24.50
N HIS A 494 -33.68 -9.67 25.31
CA HIS A 494 -34.00 -10.56 26.43
C HIS A 494 -34.55 -11.92 25.96
N GLN A 495 -35.41 -11.94 24.93
CA GLN A 495 -35.94 -13.15 24.27
C GLN A 495 -34.88 -13.94 23.48
N ARG A 496 -33.60 -13.57 23.56
CA ARG A 496 -32.48 -14.18 22.81
C ARG A 496 -32.61 -14.05 21.28
N ARG A 497 -33.45 -13.14 20.77
CA ARG A 497 -33.68 -12.81 19.35
C ARG A 497 -32.84 -11.60 18.93
N THR A 498 -31.53 -11.69 19.11
CA THR A 498 -30.60 -10.55 18.93
C THR A 498 -30.67 -9.90 17.55
N ALA A 499 -30.90 -10.68 16.47
CA ALA A 499 -30.98 -10.14 15.11
C ALA A 499 -32.12 -9.11 14.93
N ARG A 500 -33.26 -9.33 15.59
CA ARG A 500 -34.42 -8.42 15.57
C ARG A 500 -34.18 -7.19 16.43
N GLY A 501 -33.66 -7.38 17.64
CA GLY A 501 -33.28 -6.27 18.53
C GLY A 501 -32.28 -5.33 17.86
N VAL A 502 -31.23 -5.90 17.24
CA VAL A 502 -30.24 -5.12 16.47
C VAL A 502 -30.87 -4.42 15.28
N SER A 503 -31.79 -5.05 14.53
CA SER A 503 -32.47 -4.37 13.42
C SER A 503 -33.33 -3.19 13.87
N MET A 504 -34.07 -3.33 14.97
CA MET A 504 -34.84 -2.22 15.55
C MET A 504 -33.94 -1.07 15.98
N LEU A 505 -32.85 -1.39 16.70
CA LEU A 505 -31.86 -0.42 17.14
C LEU A 505 -31.19 0.31 15.97
N ILE A 506 -30.80 -0.42 14.91
CA ILE A 506 -30.18 0.17 13.73
C ILE A 506 -31.15 1.14 13.05
N LEU A 507 -32.42 0.77 12.91
CA LEU A 507 -33.41 1.64 12.26
C LEU A 507 -33.66 2.92 13.05
N THR A 508 -33.78 2.86 14.37
CA THR A 508 -33.95 4.05 15.22
C THR A 508 -32.71 4.94 15.24
N VAL A 509 -31.51 4.36 15.35
CA VAL A 509 -30.26 5.14 15.35
C VAL A 509 -29.99 5.74 13.98
N LEU A 510 -30.27 5.01 12.90
CA LEU A 510 -30.07 5.50 11.53
C LEU A 510 -31.06 6.60 11.17
N SER A 511 -32.33 6.50 11.60
CA SER A 511 -33.29 7.59 11.40
C SER A 511 -32.89 8.86 12.16
N PHE A 512 -32.37 8.73 13.39
CA PHE A 512 -31.83 9.86 14.16
C PHE A 512 -30.65 10.53 13.45
N SER A 513 -29.66 9.71 13.10
CA SER A 513 -28.40 10.17 12.54
C SER A 513 -28.63 10.83 11.19
N LEU A 514 -29.50 10.26 10.36
CA LEU A 514 -29.88 10.81 9.06
C LEU A 514 -30.53 12.19 9.23
N ALA A 515 -31.52 12.31 10.11
CA ALA A 515 -32.21 13.60 10.31
C ALA A 515 -31.29 14.69 10.88
N LYS A 516 -30.39 14.34 11.80
CA LYS A 516 -29.40 15.29 12.31
C LYS A 516 -28.41 15.73 11.24
N ALA A 517 -27.95 14.81 10.39
CA ALA A 517 -27.07 15.15 9.27
C ALA A 517 -27.77 16.05 8.24
N THR A 518 -29.01 15.71 7.85
CA THR A 518 -29.74 16.49 6.84
C THR A 518 -30.19 17.85 7.37
N SER A 519 -30.54 17.96 8.66
CA SER A 519 -30.79 19.27 9.28
C SER A 519 -29.53 20.11 9.31
N PHE A 520 -28.38 19.55 9.70
CA PHE A 520 -27.11 20.28 9.70
C PHE A 520 -26.77 20.82 8.30
N MET A 521 -26.93 20.01 7.27
CA MET A 521 -26.70 20.45 5.88
C MET A 521 -27.65 21.58 5.50
N ARG A 522 -28.96 21.44 5.79
CA ARG A 522 -29.95 22.50 5.53
C ARG A 522 -29.55 23.81 6.21
N ASP A 523 -29.28 23.76 7.50
CA ASP A 523 -29.03 24.93 8.34
C ASP A 523 -27.71 25.64 7.99
N ARG A 524 -26.78 24.94 7.32
CA ARG A 524 -25.49 25.45 6.84
C ARG A 524 -25.42 25.57 5.31
N SER A 525 -26.54 25.67 4.63
CA SER A 525 -26.63 25.83 3.17
C SER A 525 -27.53 27.01 2.80
N PHE A 526 -27.65 27.30 1.50
CA PHE A 526 -28.56 28.32 0.98
C PHE A 526 -30.04 27.94 1.06
N VAL A 527 -30.42 26.77 1.60
CA VAL A 527 -31.82 26.35 1.67
C VAL A 527 -32.65 27.32 2.51
N GLY A 528 -33.70 27.89 1.90
CA GLY A 528 -34.59 28.86 2.55
C GLY A 528 -34.15 30.32 2.38
N GLN A 529 -32.98 30.58 1.78
CA GLN A 529 -32.51 31.92 1.43
C GLN A 529 -32.88 32.27 -0.03
N LYS A 530 -33.30 33.52 -0.27
CA LYS A 530 -33.53 34.02 -1.64
C LYS A 530 -32.21 34.48 -2.25
N VAL A 531 -31.60 33.62 -3.07
CA VAL A 531 -30.36 33.92 -3.79
C VAL A 531 -30.71 34.31 -5.22
N THR A 532 -30.48 35.57 -5.60
CA THR A 532 -30.78 36.11 -6.94
C THR A 532 -29.56 36.68 -7.65
N THR A 533 -28.45 36.82 -6.94
CA THR A 533 -27.18 37.37 -7.44
C THR A 533 -26.03 36.47 -6.98
N ALA A 534 -25.01 36.34 -7.82
CA ALA A 534 -23.77 35.65 -7.48
C ALA A 534 -22.95 36.45 -6.44
N PRO A 535 -22.02 35.81 -5.71
CA PRO A 535 -21.20 36.46 -4.70
C PRO A 535 -20.24 37.49 -5.30
N ASP A 536 -20.00 38.58 -4.57
CA ASP A 536 -19.13 39.68 -4.99
C ASP A 536 -17.67 39.21 -5.14
N GLY A 537 -17.11 39.32 -6.34
CA GLY A 537 -15.73 38.91 -6.65
C GLY A 537 -15.61 37.65 -7.50
N LEU A 538 -16.72 36.93 -7.75
CA LEU A 538 -16.77 35.90 -8.78
C LEU A 538 -16.75 36.54 -10.18
N ASP A 539 -16.15 35.88 -11.16
CA ASP A 539 -16.14 36.41 -12.52
C ASP A 539 -17.55 36.44 -13.13
N SER A 540 -17.83 37.52 -13.86
CA SER A 540 -19.13 37.80 -14.45
C SER A 540 -19.61 36.73 -15.43
N SER A 541 -18.68 36.03 -16.08
CA SER A 541 -18.98 34.94 -17.01
C SER A 541 -19.59 33.72 -16.31
N MET A 542 -19.32 33.55 -15.01
CA MET A 542 -19.66 32.34 -14.24
C MET A 542 -20.90 32.51 -13.34
N HIS A 543 -21.47 33.73 -13.28
CA HIS A 543 -22.61 34.04 -12.40
C HIS A 543 -23.85 33.17 -12.67
N ALA A 544 -24.19 32.93 -13.94
CA ALA A 544 -25.39 32.17 -14.30
C ALA A 544 -25.25 30.69 -13.92
N ASP A 545 -24.07 30.11 -14.17
CA ASP A 545 -23.79 28.71 -13.87
C ASP A 545 -23.77 28.47 -12.36
N TRP A 546 -23.13 29.37 -11.60
CA TRP A 546 -23.16 29.31 -10.14
C TRP A 546 -24.59 29.36 -9.59
N LEU A 547 -25.43 30.29 -10.07
CA LEU A 547 -26.84 30.39 -9.63
C LEU A 547 -27.63 29.11 -9.92
N ASN A 548 -27.43 28.50 -11.08
CA ASN A 548 -28.07 27.22 -11.43
C ASN A 548 -27.64 26.09 -10.49
N LEU A 549 -26.36 26.02 -10.12
CA LEU A 549 -25.83 25.02 -9.18
C LEU A 549 -26.43 25.19 -7.79
N ILE A 550 -26.48 26.43 -7.28
CA ILE A 550 -27.08 26.72 -5.96
C ILE A 550 -28.57 26.41 -5.94
N HIS A 551 -29.32 26.70 -7.01
CA HIS A 551 -30.74 26.37 -7.08
C HIS A 551 -30.99 24.84 -7.08
N ASN A 552 -30.16 24.09 -7.81
CA ASN A 552 -30.19 22.64 -7.79
C ASN A 552 -29.85 22.09 -6.39
N GLU A 553 -28.85 22.66 -5.74
CA GLU A 553 -28.46 22.32 -4.39
C GLU A 553 -29.59 22.55 -3.38
N GLN A 554 -30.24 23.72 -3.42
CA GLN A 554 -31.38 24.04 -2.56
C GLN A 554 -32.50 22.98 -2.68
N THR A 555 -32.74 22.52 -3.90
CA THR A 555 -33.74 21.48 -4.17
C THR A 555 -33.31 20.12 -3.59
N ILE A 556 -32.06 19.71 -3.83
CA ILE A 556 -31.53 18.43 -3.36
C ILE A 556 -31.46 18.40 -1.82
N ILE A 557 -30.85 19.40 -1.20
CA ILE A 557 -30.72 19.47 0.27
C ILE A 557 -32.09 19.66 0.92
N GLY A 558 -32.96 20.50 0.35
CA GLY A 558 -34.32 20.70 0.86
C GLY A 558 -35.16 19.42 0.86
N THR A 559 -35.09 18.63 -0.22
CA THR A 559 -35.76 17.32 -0.30
C THR A 559 -35.17 16.29 0.66
N LEU A 560 -33.84 16.23 0.80
CA LEU A 560 -33.17 15.38 1.81
C LEU A 560 -33.54 15.75 3.24
N ALA A 561 -33.57 17.05 3.57
CA ALA A 561 -33.92 17.55 4.89
C ALA A 561 -35.38 17.25 5.25
N SER A 562 -36.32 17.51 4.34
CA SER A 562 -37.73 17.16 4.54
C SER A 562 -37.94 15.64 4.73
N LEU A 563 -37.19 14.81 4.02
CA LEU A 563 -37.21 13.35 4.23
C LEU A 563 -36.68 12.97 5.62
N GLY A 564 -35.57 13.56 6.05
CA GLY A 564 -35.01 13.35 7.39
C GLY A 564 -35.98 13.75 8.50
N ASP A 565 -36.57 14.95 8.39
CA ASP A 565 -37.56 15.49 9.34
C ASP A 565 -38.83 14.61 9.40
N LEU A 566 -39.20 13.97 8.30
CA LEU A 566 -40.32 13.02 8.25
C LEU A 566 -39.96 11.68 8.91
N LEU A 567 -38.80 11.11 8.57
CA LEU A 567 -38.39 9.78 9.01
C LEU A 567 -38.08 9.72 10.51
N TRP A 568 -37.47 10.76 11.07
CA TRP A 568 -37.00 10.76 12.46
C TRP A 568 -38.10 10.56 13.51
N PRO A 569 -39.24 11.27 13.52
CA PRO A 569 -40.30 10.98 14.48
C PRO A 569 -41.06 9.71 14.10
N LEU A 570 -41.29 9.47 12.79
CA LEU A 570 -42.17 8.40 12.32
C LEU A 570 -41.61 7.00 12.62
N LEU A 571 -40.34 6.74 12.30
CA LEU A 571 -39.73 5.41 12.43
C LEU A 571 -39.66 4.92 13.89
N PRO A 572 -39.12 5.70 14.85
CA PRO A 572 -39.10 5.33 16.26
C PRO A 572 -40.49 5.15 16.85
N ILE A 573 -41.46 6.00 16.49
CA ILE A 573 -42.86 5.84 16.94
C ILE A 573 -43.42 4.51 16.44
N LEU A 574 -43.23 4.20 15.15
CA LEU A 574 -43.72 2.96 14.55
C LEU A 574 -43.04 1.72 15.15
N ILE A 575 -41.71 1.77 15.36
CA ILE A 575 -40.94 0.71 16.02
C ILE A 575 -41.41 0.52 17.47
N TYR A 576 -41.65 1.60 18.19
CA TYR A 576 -42.12 1.55 19.57
C TYR A 576 -43.54 0.98 19.68
N CYS A 577 -44.47 1.42 18.82
CA CYS A 577 -45.81 0.84 18.71
C CYS A 577 -45.76 -0.67 18.39
N LEU A 578 -44.88 -1.06 17.48
CA LEU A 578 -44.68 -2.47 17.13
C LEU A 578 -44.07 -3.25 18.30
N ALA A 579 -43.11 -2.69 19.02
CA ALA A 579 -42.53 -3.30 20.20
C ALA A 579 -43.56 -3.47 21.34
N LEU A 580 -44.49 -2.52 21.52
CA LEU A 580 -45.60 -2.65 22.47
C LEU A 580 -46.54 -3.80 22.08
N TYR A 581 -46.90 -3.90 20.80
CA TYR A 581 -47.72 -5.00 20.29
C TYR A 581 -47.03 -6.37 20.45
N GLU A 582 -45.74 -6.46 20.11
CA GLU A 582 -44.94 -7.66 20.30
C GLU A 582 -44.79 -8.03 21.78
N SER A 583 -44.63 -7.04 22.67
CA SER A 583 -44.57 -7.22 24.11
C SER A 583 -45.88 -7.77 24.67
N TYR A 584 -47.02 -7.28 24.19
CA TYR A 584 -48.34 -7.83 24.52
C TYR A 584 -48.49 -9.29 24.07
N LEU A 585 -48.03 -9.62 22.86
CA LEU A 585 -48.05 -11.00 22.36
C LEU A 585 -47.13 -11.93 23.15
N ILE A 586 -45.95 -11.46 23.55
CA ILE A 586 -45.00 -12.20 24.39
C ILE A 586 -45.59 -12.45 25.77
N LEU A 587 -46.20 -11.44 26.39
CA LEU A 587 -46.80 -11.55 27.73
C LEU A 587 -47.94 -12.58 27.76
N ASN A 588 -48.65 -12.74 26.64
CA ASN A 588 -49.74 -13.71 26.48
C ASN A 588 -49.30 -15.05 25.88
N ASN A 589 -47.99 -15.30 25.68
CA ASN A 589 -47.45 -16.50 25.02
C ASN A 589 -48.07 -16.79 23.62
N ARG A 590 -48.56 -15.77 22.92
CA ARG A 590 -49.15 -15.88 21.57
C ARG A 590 -48.24 -15.36 20.47
N TYR A 591 -46.97 -15.12 20.77
CA TYR A 591 -46.05 -14.55 19.80
C TYR A 591 -45.83 -15.51 18.61
N LYS A 592 -46.43 -15.16 17.47
CA LYS A 592 -46.03 -15.58 16.13
C LYS A 592 -45.52 -14.34 15.43
N ASP A 593 -44.36 -14.45 14.76
CA ASP A 593 -43.69 -13.30 14.12
C ASP A 593 -44.67 -12.63 13.12
N PRO A 594 -45.25 -11.47 13.47
CA PRO A 594 -46.31 -10.86 12.68
C PRO A 594 -45.76 -10.28 11.37
N LEU A 595 -44.45 -10.06 11.32
CA LEU A 595 -43.75 -9.44 10.20
C LEU A 595 -43.11 -10.44 9.24
N GLN A 596 -43.06 -11.74 9.57
CA GLN A 596 -42.37 -12.72 8.72
C GLN A 596 -43.00 -12.82 7.33
N ALA A 597 -44.33 -12.94 7.24
CA ALA A 597 -45.06 -13.01 5.98
C ALA A 597 -45.01 -11.72 5.13
N PRO A 598 -45.19 -10.50 5.69
CA PRO A 598 -45.06 -9.27 4.91
C PRO A 598 -43.61 -8.97 4.56
N ILE A 599 -42.61 -9.28 5.40
CA ILE A 599 -41.19 -9.10 5.05
C ILE A 599 -40.79 -10.07 3.95
N THR A 600 -41.20 -11.34 3.99
CA THR A 600 -40.93 -12.26 2.87
C THR A 600 -41.62 -11.76 1.62
N ARG A 601 -42.87 -11.27 1.68
CA ARG A 601 -43.52 -10.65 0.52
C ARG A 601 -42.81 -9.40 0.01
N ILE A 602 -42.32 -8.52 0.89
CA ILE A 602 -41.55 -7.33 0.51
C ILE A 602 -40.20 -7.71 -0.07
N MET A 603 -39.51 -8.67 0.52
CA MET A 603 -38.25 -9.19 -0.02
C MET A 603 -38.50 -9.88 -1.36
N ASP A 604 -39.56 -10.66 -1.50
CA ASP A 604 -39.96 -11.31 -2.74
C ASP A 604 -40.43 -10.28 -3.78
N THR A 605 -41.05 -9.16 -3.40
CA THR A 605 -41.38 -8.07 -4.33
C THR A 605 -40.18 -7.20 -4.64
N VAL A 606 -39.25 -6.95 -3.72
CA VAL A 606 -37.97 -6.27 -3.97
C VAL A 606 -37.07 -7.16 -4.82
N ASP A 607 -37.09 -8.46 -4.62
CA ASP A 607 -36.40 -9.45 -5.43
C ASP A 607 -37.09 -9.57 -6.79
N ALA A 608 -38.41 -9.66 -6.85
CA ALA A 608 -39.15 -9.63 -8.11
C ALA A 608 -38.96 -8.30 -8.81
N PHE A 609 -38.87 -7.17 -8.11
CA PHE A 609 -38.59 -5.85 -8.67
C PHE A 609 -37.13 -5.72 -9.07
N SER A 610 -36.17 -6.31 -8.36
CA SER A 610 -34.76 -6.39 -8.76
C SER A 610 -34.57 -7.29 -9.97
N THR A 611 -35.31 -8.40 -10.05
CA THR A 611 -35.32 -9.34 -11.17
C THR A 611 -36.11 -8.76 -12.35
N LYS A 612 -37.18 -8.01 -12.10
CA LYS A 612 -37.99 -7.28 -13.08
C LYS A 612 -37.33 -5.97 -13.49
N ILE A 613 -36.48 -5.35 -12.68
CA ILE A 613 -35.54 -4.30 -13.10
C ILE A 613 -34.46 -4.95 -13.94
N GLY A 614 -33.91 -6.10 -13.55
CA GLY A 614 -33.04 -6.90 -14.40
C GLY A 614 -33.70 -7.26 -15.74
N GLY A 615 -34.99 -7.61 -15.72
CA GLY A 615 -35.79 -7.92 -16.91
C GLY A 615 -36.28 -6.70 -17.68
N ILE A 616 -36.59 -5.59 -17.03
CA ILE A 616 -36.90 -4.28 -17.64
C ILE A 616 -35.63 -3.73 -18.27
N PHE A 617 -34.45 -3.97 -17.71
CA PHE A 617 -33.17 -3.68 -18.35
C PHE A 617 -32.94 -4.55 -19.59
N VAL A 618 -33.45 -5.78 -19.61
CA VAL A 618 -33.47 -6.65 -20.80
C VAL A 618 -34.54 -6.20 -21.82
N THR A 619 -35.70 -5.67 -21.42
CA THR A 619 -36.75 -5.22 -22.37
C THR A 619 -36.59 -3.74 -22.79
N VAL A 620 -35.96 -2.89 -21.99
CA VAL A 620 -35.57 -1.50 -22.37
C VAL A 620 -34.42 -1.54 -23.38
N SER A 621 -33.65 -2.63 -23.43
CA SER A 621 -32.79 -2.97 -24.57
C SER A 621 -33.56 -3.11 -25.90
N GLU A 622 -34.90 -3.16 -25.90
CA GLU A 622 -35.71 -3.29 -27.12
C GLU A 622 -36.54 -2.03 -27.47
N SER A 623 -36.67 -1.02 -26.59
CA SER A 623 -37.55 0.14 -26.82
C SER A 623 -36.81 1.46 -27.06
N ARG A 624 -37.20 2.17 -28.13
CA ARG A 624 -36.42 3.22 -28.82
C ARG A 624 -36.57 4.66 -28.32
N GLN A 625 -37.20 4.94 -27.18
CA GLN A 625 -37.51 6.33 -26.78
C GLN A 625 -37.49 6.56 -25.26
N ALA A 626 -36.53 7.35 -24.76
CA ALA A 626 -36.70 8.29 -23.63
C ALA A 626 -35.43 9.13 -23.39
N SER A 627 -35.48 10.42 -23.76
CA SER A 627 -34.61 11.49 -23.27
C SER A 627 -34.94 11.80 -21.81
N PHE A 628 -33.94 12.25 -21.03
CA PHE A 628 -33.97 12.60 -19.60
C PHE A 628 -33.59 11.49 -18.58
N TYR A 629 -33.36 10.24 -19.01
CA TYR A 629 -32.82 9.15 -18.15
C TYR A 629 -31.33 8.82 -18.40
N GLY A 630 -30.51 9.78 -18.85
CA GLY A 630 -29.13 9.53 -19.28
C GLY A 630 -28.17 8.96 -18.22
N ILE A 631 -28.34 9.30 -16.94
CA ILE A 631 -27.45 8.83 -15.86
C ILE A 631 -27.89 7.46 -15.31
N CYS A 632 -29.20 7.24 -15.19
CA CYS A 632 -29.75 5.92 -14.85
C CYS A 632 -29.62 4.92 -16.02
N GLY A 633 -29.66 5.41 -17.26
CA GLY A 633 -29.43 4.66 -18.49
C GLY A 633 -27.98 4.21 -18.65
N LEU A 634 -27.01 5.01 -18.19
CA LEU A 634 -25.60 4.61 -18.18
C LEU A 634 -25.36 3.49 -17.15
N LEU A 635 -25.92 3.62 -15.94
CA LEU A 635 -25.89 2.57 -14.89
C LEU A 635 -26.66 1.30 -15.30
N ALA A 636 -27.73 1.45 -16.07
CA ALA A 636 -28.50 0.37 -16.70
C ALA A 636 -27.73 -0.36 -17.79
N LEU A 637 -27.07 0.39 -18.67
CA LEU A 637 -26.19 -0.15 -19.71
C LEU A 637 -25.03 -0.91 -19.05
N LEU A 638 -24.46 -0.35 -17.98
CA LEU A 638 -23.34 -0.91 -17.22
C LEU A 638 -23.69 -2.18 -16.41
N THR A 639 -24.94 -2.34 -15.97
CA THR A 639 -25.41 -3.57 -15.31
C THR A 639 -25.93 -4.62 -16.29
N ALA A 640 -26.50 -4.22 -17.43
CA ALA A 640 -26.85 -5.10 -18.54
C ALA A 640 -25.61 -5.68 -19.25
N LEU A 641 -24.55 -4.88 -19.41
CA LEU A 641 -23.23 -5.28 -19.93
C LEU A 641 -22.54 -6.37 -19.07
N LEU A 642 -22.97 -6.57 -17.82
CA LEU A 642 -22.40 -7.55 -16.90
C LEU A 642 -23.08 -8.93 -16.92
N SER A 643 -24.19 -9.13 -17.66
CA SER A 643 -25.04 -10.32 -17.44
C SER A 643 -25.22 -11.33 -18.57
N GLN A 644 -24.89 -11.08 -19.85
CA GLN A 644 -25.05 -12.12 -20.89
C GLN A 644 -23.99 -12.13 -22.00
N SER A 645 -23.57 -13.34 -22.36
CA SER A 645 -22.54 -13.70 -23.35
C SER A 645 -22.98 -13.59 -24.82
N VAL A 646 -24.08 -12.91 -25.13
CA VAL A 646 -24.69 -12.86 -26.49
C VAL A 646 -24.57 -11.47 -27.14
N LEU A 647 -24.03 -10.48 -26.43
CA LEU A 647 -24.03 -9.07 -26.87
C LEU A 647 -23.03 -8.72 -28.00
N VAL A 648 -22.10 -9.62 -28.36
CA VAL A 648 -21.02 -9.33 -29.32
C VAL A 648 -21.54 -9.18 -30.76
N GLU A 649 -22.63 -9.86 -31.12
CA GLU A 649 -23.22 -9.77 -32.47
C GLU A 649 -24.17 -8.56 -32.63
N TYR A 650 -24.89 -8.17 -31.57
CA TYR A 650 -25.85 -7.06 -31.63
C TYR A 650 -25.21 -5.67 -31.44
N LEU A 651 -24.14 -5.57 -30.63
CA LEU A 651 -23.44 -4.30 -30.42
C LEU A 651 -22.62 -3.90 -31.67
N ALA A 652 -22.12 -4.87 -32.44
CA ALA A 652 -21.46 -4.64 -33.72
C ALA A 652 -22.41 -4.02 -34.77
N TYR A 653 -23.69 -4.38 -34.74
CA TYR A 653 -24.70 -3.86 -35.68
C TYR A 653 -25.13 -2.42 -35.35
N LEU A 654 -25.28 -2.10 -34.05
CA LEU A 654 -25.62 -0.76 -33.57
C LEU A 654 -24.45 0.23 -33.63
N THR A 655 -23.22 -0.24 -33.42
CA THR A 655 -22.00 0.58 -33.59
C THR A 655 -21.64 0.79 -35.05
N ALA A 656 -21.92 -0.17 -35.95
CA ALA A 656 -21.82 0.04 -37.40
C ALA A 656 -22.79 1.13 -37.88
N LEU A 657 -24.00 1.21 -37.32
CA LEU A 657 -24.97 2.28 -37.59
C LEU A 657 -24.54 3.65 -37.01
N ALA A 658 -23.89 3.68 -35.85
CA ALA A 658 -23.33 4.89 -35.26
C ALA A 658 -22.06 5.38 -36.01
N ALA A 659 -21.23 4.47 -36.50
CA ALA A 659 -20.09 4.77 -37.37
C ALA A 659 -20.53 5.26 -38.75
N LEU A 660 -21.61 4.69 -39.31
CA LEU A 660 -22.27 5.21 -40.51
C LEU A 660 -22.90 6.60 -40.27
N GLY A 661 -23.44 6.84 -39.08
CA GLY A 661 -23.95 8.16 -38.66
C GLY A 661 -22.86 9.22 -38.50
N MET A 662 -21.67 8.85 -38.02
CA MET A 662 -20.52 9.76 -37.92
C MET A 662 -19.86 10.04 -39.28
N ALA A 663 -19.98 9.14 -40.26
CA ALA A 663 -19.56 9.40 -41.64
C ALA A 663 -20.40 10.49 -42.34
N VAL A 664 -21.61 10.80 -41.82
CA VAL A 664 -22.51 11.85 -42.33
C VAL A 664 -22.12 13.24 -41.83
N TRP A 665 -21.31 13.35 -40.77
CA TRP A 665 -20.88 14.62 -40.16
C TRP A 665 -19.46 15.06 -40.55
N TRP A 666 -18.93 14.51 -41.64
CA TRP A 666 -17.66 14.95 -42.23
C TRP A 666 -17.86 16.24 -43.06
N PRO A 667 -17.23 17.38 -42.70
CA PRO A 667 -17.31 18.61 -43.49
C PRO A 667 -16.81 18.39 -44.93
N GLU A 668 -17.58 18.88 -45.90
CA GLU A 668 -17.39 18.62 -47.33
C GLU A 668 -16.04 19.11 -47.89
N GLN A 669 -15.36 20.00 -47.16
CA GLN A 669 -14.11 20.64 -47.60
C GLN A 669 -12.84 19.78 -47.44
N GLN A 670 -12.87 18.68 -46.68
CA GLN A 670 -11.74 17.74 -46.57
C GLN A 670 -11.88 16.49 -47.45
N ARG A 671 -13.04 16.28 -48.08
CA ARG A 671 -13.28 15.10 -48.94
C ARG A 671 -12.56 15.19 -50.30
N ASN A 672 -12.21 16.40 -50.74
CA ASN A 672 -11.55 16.63 -52.03
C ASN A 672 -10.01 16.67 -51.95
N ALA A 673 -9.41 16.58 -50.75
CA ALA A 673 -7.95 16.49 -50.58
C ALA A 673 -7.41 15.06 -50.53
N THR A 674 -8.29 14.05 -50.50
CA THR A 674 -7.92 12.61 -50.50
C THR A 674 -8.40 11.88 -51.76
N SER A 675 -8.34 12.55 -52.92
CA SER A 675 -8.45 11.89 -54.23
C SER A 675 -7.05 11.70 -54.84
N GLY A 676 -6.21 10.93 -54.14
CA GLY A 676 -4.86 10.63 -54.62
C GLY A 676 -4.18 9.53 -53.83
N ASN A 677 -4.31 8.29 -54.33
CA ASN A 677 -3.53 7.10 -53.98
C ASN A 677 -3.59 6.60 -52.51
N ASN A 678 -4.40 5.56 -52.30
CA ASN A 678 -4.50 4.71 -51.10
C ASN A 678 -3.24 3.86 -50.83
N LYS A 679 -2.05 4.47 -50.78
CA LYS A 679 -0.82 3.77 -50.40
C LYS A 679 -0.69 3.48 -48.88
N PRO A 680 -1.19 4.31 -47.94
CA PRO A 680 -0.98 4.04 -46.50
C PRO A 680 -1.79 2.85 -45.98
N LEU A 681 -3.06 2.72 -46.41
CA LEU A 681 -3.94 1.63 -45.97
C LEU A 681 -3.46 0.26 -46.49
N GLU A 682 -2.88 0.23 -47.69
CA GLU A 682 -2.36 -1.00 -48.32
C GLU A 682 -1.02 -1.41 -47.69
N TYR A 683 -0.17 -0.45 -47.31
CA TYR A 683 1.04 -0.70 -46.51
C TYR A 683 0.71 -1.19 -45.09
N VAL A 684 -0.33 -0.67 -44.45
CA VAL A 684 -0.76 -1.10 -43.11
C VAL A 684 -1.39 -2.49 -43.17
N ASN A 685 -2.22 -2.80 -44.17
CA ASN A 685 -2.78 -4.15 -44.34
C ASN A 685 -1.72 -5.19 -44.75
N GLN A 686 -0.75 -4.83 -45.61
CA GLN A 686 0.39 -5.71 -45.90
C GLN A 686 1.28 -5.89 -44.66
N SER A 687 1.51 -4.85 -43.86
CA SER A 687 2.33 -4.96 -42.65
C SER A 687 1.64 -5.79 -41.56
N ILE A 688 0.33 -5.64 -41.38
CA ILE A 688 -0.45 -6.38 -40.36
C ILE A 688 -0.64 -7.85 -40.77
N SER A 689 -0.90 -8.15 -42.04
CA SER A 689 -0.98 -9.54 -42.53
C SER A 689 0.38 -10.23 -42.57
N PHE A 690 1.46 -9.48 -42.88
CA PHE A 690 2.84 -9.96 -42.78
C PHE A 690 3.24 -10.22 -41.32
N LEU A 691 2.98 -9.30 -40.39
CA LEU A 691 3.30 -9.47 -38.96
C LEU A 691 2.48 -10.59 -38.28
N GLY A 692 1.20 -10.74 -38.65
CA GLY A 692 0.31 -11.76 -38.07
C GLY A 692 0.61 -13.19 -38.52
N THR A 693 1.16 -13.39 -39.73
CA THR A 693 1.48 -14.72 -40.27
C THR A 693 2.95 -15.12 -40.11
N LEU A 694 3.88 -14.17 -39.91
CA LEU A 694 5.31 -14.50 -39.79
C LEU A 694 5.78 -14.94 -38.40
N THR A 695 5.00 -14.75 -37.32
CA THR A 695 5.63 -14.62 -35.99
C THR A 695 5.36 -15.73 -34.97
N THR A 696 4.43 -16.66 -35.20
CA THR A 696 4.18 -17.74 -34.20
C THR A 696 4.75 -19.08 -34.63
N GLU A 697 4.45 -19.56 -35.84
CA GLU A 697 4.96 -20.84 -36.33
C GLU A 697 6.43 -20.80 -36.72
N LYS A 698 6.85 -19.81 -37.53
CA LYS A 698 8.27 -19.65 -37.92
C LYS A 698 9.15 -19.39 -36.70
N VAL A 699 8.71 -18.57 -35.75
CA VAL A 699 9.46 -18.33 -34.52
C VAL A 699 9.49 -19.57 -33.63
N LYS A 700 8.39 -20.31 -33.48
CA LYS A 700 8.39 -21.61 -32.76
C LYS A 700 9.35 -22.60 -33.40
N LYS A 701 9.37 -22.69 -34.74
CA LYS A 701 10.23 -23.59 -35.51
C LYS A 701 11.71 -23.17 -35.45
N ILE A 702 12.00 -21.87 -35.52
CA ILE A 702 13.36 -21.32 -35.29
C ILE A 702 13.81 -21.63 -33.86
N LYS A 703 12.91 -21.44 -32.88
CA LYS A 703 13.17 -21.69 -31.46
C LYS A 703 13.44 -23.17 -31.19
N SER A 704 12.62 -24.08 -31.73
CA SER A 704 12.82 -25.53 -31.59
C SER A 704 14.11 -25.97 -32.27
N ASN A 705 14.37 -25.54 -33.51
CA ASN A 705 15.59 -25.88 -34.25
C ASN A 705 16.84 -25.36 -33.53
N PHE A 706 16.77 -24.17 -32.91
CA PHE A 706 17.87 -23.63 -32.12
C PHE A 706 18.16 -24.50 -30.89
N TYR A 707 17.14 -24.83 -30.09
CA TYR A 707 17.32 -25.65 -28.89
C TYR A 707 17.77 -27.08 -29.20
N GLU A 708 17.23 -27.67 -30.26
CA GLU A 708 17.64 -28.98 -30.76
C GLU A 708 19.14 -28.97 -31.16
N LYS A 709 19.58 -27.93 -31.87
CA LYS A 709 20.98 -27.79 -32.31
C LYS A 709 21.98 -27.63 -31.17
N ILE A 710 21.57 -27.10 -30.02
CA ILE A 710 22.41 -26.95 -28.82
C ILE A 710 22.20 -28.09 -27.79
N GLY A 711 21.46 -29.14 -28.14
CA GLY A 711 21.19 -30.27 -27.25
C GLY A 711 20.32 -29.93 -26.04
N ALA A 712 19.47 -28.92 -26.16
CA ALA A 712 18.59 -28.42 -25.10
C ALA A 712 17.17 -28.97 -25.22
N GLU A 713 16.98 -30.25 -24.87
CA GLU A 713 15.71 -30.98 -25.02
C GLU A 713 14.52 -30.30 -24.32
N TYR A 714 14.76 -29.64 -23.17
CA TYR A 714 13.77 -28.92 -22.37
C TYR A 714 13.80 -27.39 -22.60
N GLY A 715 14.38 -26.92 -23.70
CA GLY A 715 14.50 -25.50 -24.00
C GLY A 715 15.32 -24.73 -22.96
N VAL A 716 14.84 -23.56 -22.51
CA VAL A 716 15.53 -22.71 -21.51
C VAL A 716 15.65 -23.40 -20.14
N GLU A 717 14.78 -24.36 -19.83
CA GLU A 717 14.83 -25.10 -18.56
C GLU A 717 15.93 -26.17 -18.56
N SER A 718 16.56 -26.46 -19.70
CA SER A 718 17.77 -27.29 -19.75
C SER A 718 19.02 -26.50 -19.37
N GLU A 719 20.04 -27.18 -18.83
CA GLU A 719 21.29 -26.52 -18.44
C GLU A 719 21.99 -25.82 -19.63
N SER A 720 22.09 -26.50 -20.78
CA SER A 720 22.67 -25.97 -22.02
C SER A 720 21.84 -24.81 -22.58
N GLY A 721 20.51 -24.93 -22.59
CA GLY A 721 19.61 -23.87 -23.05
C GLY A 721 19.66 -22.62 -22.18
N SER A 722 19.70 -22.79 -20.85
CA SER A 722 19.85 -21.70 -19.89
C SER A 722 21.18 -20.96 -20.07
N LYS A 723 22.30 -21.70 -20.23
CA LYS A 723 23.63 -21.13 -20.50
C LYS A 723 23.67 -20.35 -21.82
N ALA A 724 23.13 -20.91 -22.90
CA ALA A 724 23.10 -20.26 -24.20
C ALA A 724 22.30 -18.96 -24.17
N MET A 725 21.08 -19.01 -23.59
CA MET A 725 20.21 -17.83 -23.47
C MET A 725 20.85 -16.75 -22.59
N PHE A 726 21.53 -17.13 -21.51
CA PHE A 726 22.26 -16.20 -20.65
C PHE A 726 23.32 -15.40 -21.42
N TRP A 727 24.20 -16.06 -22.19
CA TRP A 727 25.24 -15.37 -22.95
C TRP A 727 24.68 -14.50 -24.08
N ILE A 728 23.59 -14.93 -24.72
CA ILE A 728 22.89 -14.12 -25.74
C ILE A 728 22.33 -12.85 -25.11
N LEU A 729 21.57 -12.97 -24.01
CA LEU A 729 20.97 -11.82 -23.32
C LEU A 729 22.04 -10.90 -22.75
N LEU A 730 23.09 -11.45 -22.14
CA LEU A 730 24.22 -10.67 -21.64
C LEU A 730 24.90 -9.90 -22.78
N GLY A 731 25.17 -10.55 -23.91
CA GLY A 731 25.76 -9.91 -25.08
C GLY A 731 24.91 -8.75 -25.61
N ILE A 732 23.59 -8.96 -25.74
CA ILE A 732 22.65 -7.91 -26.16
C ILE A 732 22.68 -6.73 -25.19
N LEU A 733 22.56 -7.00 -23.89
CA LEU A 733 22.52 -5.93 -22.87
C LEU A 733 23.85 -5.18 -22.77
N THR A 734 24.99 -5.87 -22.89
CA THR A 734 26.32 -5.23 -22.93
C THR A 734 26.49 -4.35 -24.17
N LEU A 735 25.99 -4.79 -25.34
CA LEU A 735 25.99 -3.96 -26.54
C LEU A 735 25.18 -2.67 -26.35
N VAL A 736 24.03 -2.75 -25.66
CA VAL A 736 23.22 -1.56 -25.35
C VAL A 736 23.98 -0.60 -24.41
N VAL A 737 24.68 -1.10 -23.39
CA VAL A 737 25.50 -0.27 -22.49
C VAL A 737 26.62 0.45 -23.27
N ILE A 738 27.28 -0.26 -24.18
CA ILE A 738 28.34 0.31 -25.03
C ILE A 738 27.74 1.38 -25.95
N TRP A 739 26.56 1.12 -26.52
CA TRP A 739 25.86 2.03 -27.43
C TRP A 739 25.37 3.33 -26.76
N LEU A 740 25.20 3.39 -25.43
CA LEU A 740 24.69 4.59 -24.77
C LEU A 740 25.51 5.86 -25.11
N PRO A 741 24.87 6.96 -25.53
CA PRO A 741 25.56 8.18 -25.94
C PRO A 741 26.24 8.87 -24.76
N SER A 742 27.34 9.59 -25.01
CA SER A 742 28.02 10.42 -24.01
C SER A 742 28.71 11.62 -24.67
N VAL A 743 28.81 12.74 -23.93
CA VAL A 743 29.35 14.02 -24.40
C VAL A 743 30.88 14.02 -24.45
N SER A 744 31.54 13.27 -23.55
CA SER A 744 32.99 13.18 -23.48
C SER A 744 33.43 11.78 -23.08
N TYR A 745 34.68 11.42 -23.40
CA TYR A 745 35.23 10.12 -23.04
C TYR A 745 35.28 9.92 -21.50
N PHE A 746 35.63 10.96 -20.75
CA PHE A 746 35.54 10.97 -19.29
C PHE A 746 34.09 10.80 -18.80
N GLY A 747 33.15 11.51 -19.41
CA GLY A 747 31.73 11.36 -19.12
C GLY A 747 31.23 9.93 -19.35
N LYS A 748 31.69 9.28 -20.41
CA LYS A 748 31.38 7.87 -20.72
C LYS A 748 31.92 6.94 -19.64
N VAL A 749 33.18 7.12 -19.22
CA VAL A 749 33.79 6.31 -18.15
C VAL A 749 33.05 6.51 -16.83
N LEU A 750 32.70 7.75 -16.46
CA LEU A 750 31.94 8.05 -15.25
C LEU A 750 30.54 7.41 -15.29
N GLN A 751 29.84 7.53 -16.42
CA GLN A 751 28.50 6.97 -16.62
C GLN A 751 28.51 5.44 -16.55
N VAL A 752 29.45 4.78 -17.23
CA VAL A 752 29.60 3.31 -17.20
C VAL A 752 29.99 2.85 -15.79
N SER A 753 30.87 3.57 -15.10
CA SER A 753 31.25 3.25 -13.71
C SER A 753 30.04 3.35 -12.78
N ASN A 754 29.25 4.43 -12.87
CA ASN A 754 28.03 4.60 -12.09
C ASN A 754 26.99 3.50 -12.40
N PHE A 755 26.89 3.08 -13.67
CA PHE A 755 26.05 1.95 -14.07
C PHE A 755 26.50 0.65 -13.41
N ILE A 756 27.80 0.32 -13.46
CA ILE A 756 28.35 -0.90 -12.86
C ILE A 756 28.16 -0.91 -11.33
N VAL A 757 28.36 0.22 -10.64
CA VAL A 757 28.10 0.32 -9.19
C VAL A 757 26.63 0.06 -8.91
N THR A 758 25.72 0.69 -9.66
CA THR A 758 24.28 0.52 -9.49
C THR A 758 23.87 -0.93 -9.78
N LEU A 759 24.36 -1.51 -10.86
CA LEU A 759 24.19 -2.93 -11.21
C LEU A 759 24.65 -3.83 -10.06
N SER A 760 25.82 -3.57 -9.50
CA SER A 760 26.38 -4.38 -8.40
C SER A 760 25.49 -4.34 -7.16
N ILE A 761 25.00 -3.16 -6.76
CA ILE A 761 24.09 -3.00 -5.62
C ILE A 761 22.78 -3.75 -5.87
N PHE A 762 22.12 -3.51 -7.00
CA PHE A 762 20.84 -4.16 -7.34
C PHE A 762 20.99 -5.68 -7.48
N LEU A 763 22.11 -6.15 -8.00
CA LEU A 763 22.40 -7.56 -8.18
C LEU A 763 22.66 -8.28 -6.85
N ILE A 764 23.43 -7.68 -5.94
CA ILE A 764 23.66 -8.24 -4.60
C ILE A 764 22.34 -8.29 -3.81
N LEU A 765 21.48 -7.26 -3.94
CA LEU A 765 20.13 -7.28 -3.37
C LEU A 765 19.24 -8.36 -4.00
N ALA A 766 19.30 -8.52 -5.33
CA ALA A 766 18.57 -9.57 -6.03
C ALA A 766 19.06 -10.97 -5.63
N TYR A 767 20.36 -11.17 -5.38
CA TYR A 767 20.92 -12.39 -4.84
C TYR A 767 20.44 -12.70 -3.43
N SER A 768 20.41 -11.69 -2.56
CA SER A 768 19.82 -11.82 -1.23
C SER A 768 18.35 -12.22 -1.30
N LEU A 769 17.56 -11.58 -2.18
CA LEU A 769 16.16 -11.92 -2.41
C LEU A 769 16.00 -13.32 -3.02
N ASN A 770 16.93 -13.74 -3.88
CA ASN A 770 16.93 -15.08 -4.47
C ASN A 770 17.17 -16.17 -3.42
N LEU A 771 17.99 -15.89 -2.40
CA LEU A 771 18.17 -16.77 -1.26
C LEU A 771 16.90 -16.85 -0.40
N HIS A 772 16.26 -15.71 -0.08
CA HIS A 772 15.02 -15.68 0.71
C HIS A 772 13.83 -16.26 -0.07
N THR A 773 13.37 -15.55 -1.10
CA THR A 773 12.17 -15.93 -1.84
C THR A 773 12.45 -17.09 -2.78
N GLY A 774 13.51 -16.99 -3.57
CA GLY A 774 13.79 -17.95 -4.64
C GLY A 774 14.03 -19.36 -4.11
N MET A 775 14.88 -19.52 -3.10
CA MET A 775 15.31 -20.83 -2.59
C MET A 775 14.47 -21.35 -1.42
N THR A 776 13.97 -20.48 -0.54
CA THR A 776 13.19 -20.93 0.65
C THR A 776 11.69 -20.72 0.55
N GLY A 777 11.21 -20.00 -0.46
CA GLY A 777 9.78 -19.65 -0.60
C GLY A 777 9.32 -18.53 0.35
N LEU A 778 10.24 -17.92 1.10
CA LEU A 778 9.91 -16.84 2.04
C LEU A 778 9.82 -15.50 1.33
N LEU A 779 8.59 -15.04 1.10
CA LEU A 779 8.30 -13.74 0.49
C LEU A 779 8.80 -12.56 1.34
N ASN A 780 9.95 -11.99 0.96
CA ASN A 780 10.54 -10.85 1.68
C ASN A 780 10.42 -9.54 0.87
N PHE A 781 9.46 -8.68 1.23
CA PHE A 781 9.33 -7.33 0.64
C PHE A 781 10.06 -6.26 1.45
N GLY A 782 10.78 -6.63 2.51
CA GLY A 782 11.58 -5.75 3.35
C GLY A 782 13.07 -5.83 3.10
N ILE A 783 13.54 -6.24 1.91
CA ILE A 783 14.99 -6.38 1.68
C ILE A 783 15.76 -5.07 1.94
N ILE A 784 15.11 -3.93 1.71
CA ILE A 784 15.67 -2.60 1.98
C ILE A 784 15.91 -2.35 3.47
N PHE A 785 15.19 -3.02 4.39
CA PHE A 785 15.46 -2.92 5.82
C PHE A 785 16.89 -3.37 6.12
N PHE A 786 17.31 -4.52 5.59
CA PHE A 786 18.65 -5.05 5.81
C PHE A 786 19.73 -4.19 5.14
N ALA A 787 19.45 -3.70 3.93
CA ALA A 787 20.34 -2.76 3.26
C ALA A 787 20.46 -1.42 4.02
N ALA A 788 19.35 -0.92 4.56
CA ALA A 788 19.32 0.28 5.37
C ALA A 788 20.14 0.11 6.65
N VAL A 789 19.99 -1.01 7.36
CA VAL A 789 20.82 -1.34 8.53
C VAL A 789 22.30 -1.33 8.15
N GLY A 790 22.68 -1.95 7.03
CA GLY A 790 24.08 -1.92 6.56
C GLY A 790 24.60 -0.51 6.25
N ALA A 791 23.80 0.30 5.56
CA ALA A 791 24.13 1.70 5.24
C ALA A 791 24.29 2.56 6.52
N ILE A 792 23.37 2.41 7.47
CA ILE A 792 23.38 3.11 8.77
C ILE A 792 24.60 2.72 9.59
N VAL A 793 24.85 1.42 9.78
CA VAL A 793 25.97 0.95 10.60
C VAL A 793 27.30 1.41 10.04
N VAL A 794 27.54 1.25 8.73
CA VAL A 794 28.80 1.73 8.12
C VAL A 794 28.90 3.25 8.21
N GLY A 795 27.84 3.98 7.89
CA GLY A 795 27.84 5.45 7.93
C GLY A 795 28.12 6.02 9.32
N ILE A 796 27.53 5.46 10.37
CA ILE A 796 27.72 5.92 11.75
C ILE A 796 29.11 5.52 12.28
N LEU A 797 29.50 4.25 12.11
CA LEU A 797 30.77 3.77 12.64
C LEU A 797 31.97 4.50 12.02
N THR A 798 31.90 4.83 10.73
CA THR A 798 33.01 5.50 10.02
C THR A 798 32.96 7.02 10.11
N ALA A 799 31.85 7.62 10.53
CA ALA A 799 31.74 9.07 10.63
C ALA A 799 32.73 9.66 11.64
N PRO A 800 33.21 10.90 11.41
CA PRO A 800 34.12 11.59 12.33
C PRO A 800 33.53 11.79 13.73
N GLY A 801 34.33 11.64 14.78
CA GLY A 801 33.93 11.86 16.18
C GLY A 801 33.44 13.29 16.44
N GLU A 802 34.03 14.29 15.78
CA GLU A 802 33.56 15.68 15.79
C GLU A 802 32.13 15.86 15.26
N LEU A 803 31.65 14.88 14.47
CA LEU A 803 30.32 14.86 13.88
C LEU A 803 29.44 13.77 14.52
N TYR A 804 29.70 13.40 15.78
CA TYR A 804 28.97 12.37 16.53
C TYR A 804 29.11 10.93 15.97
N GLY A 805 30.14 10.67 15.16
CA GLY A 805 30.50 9.32 14.70
C GLY A 805 31.49 8.60 15.61
N TYR A 806 31.93 7.38 15.23
CA TYR A 806 32.87 6.57 16.04
C TYR A 806 34.30 6.52 15.51
N ASP A 807 34.63 7.14 14.37
CA ASP A 807 35.98 7.13 13.78
C ASP A 807 36.55 5.72 13.46
N TRP A 808 35.69 4.71 13.26
CA TRP A 808 36.16 3.36 12.95
C TRP A 808 36.74 3.28 11.53
N PRO A 809 37.79 2.46 11.33
CA PRO A 809 38.24 2.10 10.00
C PRO A 809 37.13 1.39 9.20
N ILE A 810 37.11 1.63 7.89
CA ILE A 810 35.99 1.25 7.02
C ILE A 810 35.80 -0.28 6.92
N LEU A 811 36.88 -1.07 6.91
CA LEU A 811 36.80 -2.53 6.79
C LEU A 811 36.17 -3.21 8.04
N PRO A 812 36.63 -2.94 9.27
CA PRO A 812 35.93 -3.39 10.48
C PRO A 812 34.47 -2.95 10.53
N ALA A 813 34.18 -1.69 10.19
CA ALA A 813 32.81 -1.18 10.16
C ALA A 813 31.91 -1.96 9.17
N LEU A 814 32.44 -2.31 8.00
CA LEU A 814 31.75 -3.14 7.01
C LEU A 814 31.43 -4.54 7.54
N ILE A 815 32.39 -5.20 8.20
CA ILE A 815 32.21 -6.54 8.76
C ILE A 815 31.13 -6.51 9.85
N VAL A 816 31.18 -5.51 10.73
CA VAL A 816 30.16 -5.32 11.78
C VAL A 816 28.79 -5.05 11.16
N ALA A 817 28.70 -4.24 10.10
CA ALA A 817 27.45 -4.01 9.39
C ALA A 817 26.83 -5.30 8.81
N ILE A 818 27.65 -6.19 8.24
CA ILE A 818 27.21 -7.49 7.74
C ILE A 818 26.72 -8.39 8.89
N ILE A 819 27.45 -8.45 10.00
CA ILE A 819 27.10 -9.27 11.17
C ILE A 819 25.80 -8.75 11.80
N ILE A 820 25.67 -7.45 12.00
CA ILE A 820 24.44 -6.84 12.54
C ILE A 820 23.26 -7.11 11.61
N GLY A 821 23.44 -6.96 10.29
CA GLY A 821 22.43 -7.36 9.31
C GLY A 821 22.00 -8.82 9.47
N ALA A 822 22.95 -9.75 9.62
CA ALA A 822 22.67 -11.17 9.82
C ALA A 822 21.96 -11.46 11.15
N ILE A 823 22.33 -10.77 12.24
CA ILE A 823 21.66 -10.88 13.55
C ILE A 823 20.20 -10.43 13.42
N PHE A 824 19.93 -9.29 12.79
CA PHE A 824 18.57 -8.84 12.53
C PHE A 824 17.79 -9.85 11.67
N GLY A 825 18.43 -10.42 10.63
CA GLY A 825 17.82 -11.48 9.82
C GLY A 825 17.44 -12.71 10.65
N TRP A 826 18.33 -13.17 11.53
CA TRP A 826 18.07 -14.30 12.42
C TRP A 826 16.94 -14.01 13.42
N LEU A 827 16.98 -12.85 14.07
CA LEU A 827 15.98 -12.43 15.04
C LEU A 827 14.59 -12.33 14.42
N LEU A 828 14.50 -11.86 13.18
CA LEU A 828 13.23 -11.74 12.45
C LEU A 828 12.65 -13.08 12.03
N ALA A 829 13.47 -14.12 11.86
CA ALA A 829 12.98 -15.44 11.47
C ALA A 829 12.14 -16.12 12.55
N TYR A 830 12.47 -15.90 13.83
CA TYR A 830 11.75 -16.53 14.95
C TYR A 830 10.27 -16.13 15.06
N PRO A 831 9.89 -14.84 15.05
CA PRO A 831 8.49 -14.42 14.98
C PRO A 831 7.74 -14.96 13.76
N THR A 832 8.46 -15.07 12.65
CA THR A 832 7.85 -15.10 11.33
C THR A 832 7.74 -16.49 10.73
N ALA A 833 8.57 -17.44 11.17
CA ALA A 833 8.56 -18.82 10.68
C ALA A 833 7.24 -19.57 10.96
N ARG A 834 6.38 -19.05 11.86
CA ARG A 834 5.06 -19.62 12.17
C ARG A 834 3.90 -18.93 11.44
N LEU A 835 4.20 -17.88 10.68
CA LEU A 835 3.19 -17.06 10.01
C LEU A 835 3.04 -17.50 8.55
N ARG A 836 1.85 -17.31 7.99
CA ARG A 836 1.60 -17.43 6.53
C ARG A 836 2.56 -16.49 5.76
N SER A 837 2.95 -16.89 4.55
CA SER A 837 3.82 -16.11 3.65
C SER A 837 3.39 -14.64 3.54
N ASP A 838 2.08 -14.40 3.42
CA ASP A 838 1.47 -13.05 3.37
C ASP A 838 1.86 -12.17 4.57
N TYR A 839 1.81 -12.70 5.79
CA TYR A 839 2.13 -11.94 7.01
C TYR A 839 3.62 -11.63 7.09
N PHE A 840 4.47 -12.57 6.68
CA PHE A 840 5.91 -12.34 6.61
C PHE A 840 6.25 -11.21 5.64
N ALA A 841 5.60 -11.21 4.47
CA ALA A 841 5.69 -10.15 3.48
C ALA A 841 5.32 -8.78 4.09
N ILE A 842 4.20 -8.68 4.81
CA ILE A 842 3.74 -7.42 5.41
C ILE A 842 4.67 -6.92 6.53
N ILE A 843 5.14 -7.83 7.41
CA ILE A 843 6.05 -7.47 8.51
C ILE A 843 7.37 -6.92 7.97
N THR A 844 7.93 -7.58 6.95
CA THR A 844 9.22 -7.16 6.39
C THR A 844 9.15 -5.77 5.76
N ILE A 845 8.06 -5.42 5.04
CA ILE A 845 7.86 -4.05 4.55
C ILE A 845 7.74 -3.06 5.70
N SER A 846 6.95 -3.41 6.72
CA SER A 846 6.71 -2.56 7.88
C SER A 846 8.01 -2.22 8.60
N LEU A 847 8.95 -3.16 8.71
CA LEU A 847 10.28 -2.92 9.29
C LEU A 847 11.12 -1.94 8.47
N GLY A 848 11.11 -2.05 7.14
CA GLY A 848 11.78 -1.08 6.27
C GLY A 848 11.21 0.32 6.44
N GLU A 849 9.89 0.42 6.59
CA GLU A 849 9.19 1.67 6.83
C GLU A 849 9.47 2.25 8.23
N ILE A 850 9.55 1.41 9.26
CA ILE A 850 9.97 1.81 10.61
C ILE A 850 11.36 2.45 10.54
N VAL A 851 12.35 1.79 9.93
CA VAL A 851 13.72 2.35 9.83
C VAL A 851 13.74 3.66 9.05
N ARG A 852 12.96 3.76 7.97
CA ARG A 852 12.81 5.00 7.19
C ARG A 852 12.28 6.14 8.06
N LEU A 853 11.20 5.90 8.80
CA LEU A 853 10.58 6.92 9.65
C LEU A 853 11.45 7.28 10.86
N LEU A 854 12.18 6.31 11.43
CA LEU A 854 13.15 6.55 12.50
C LEU A 854 14.29 7.48 12.03
N LEU A 855 14.75 7.35 10.79
CA LEU A 855 15.73 8.27 10.22
C LEU A 855 15.14 9.63 9.82
N MET A 856 13.82 9.72 9.62
CA MET A 856 13.13 11.00 9.38
C MET A 856 12.93 11.81 10.66
N GLY A 857 12.64 11.16 11.79
CA GLY A 857 12.30 11.79 13.08
C GLY A 857 13.48 12.35 13.88
N GLU A 858 14.53 12.81 13.19
CA GLU A 858 15.92 12.93 13.67
C GLU A 858 16.50 11.57 14.08
N PRO A 859 17.66 11.16 13.53
CA PRO A 859 18.18 9.82 13.77
C PRO A 859 18.44 9.63 15.26
N LEU A 860 17.93 8.54 15.82
CA LEU A 860 18.19 8.12 17.21
C LEU A 860 19.69 8.12 17.56
N LEU A 861 20.55 8.03 16.54
CA LEU A 861 22.02 8.04 16.58
C LEU A 861 22.51 9.15 15.63
N ARG A 862 22.87 10.31 16.19
CA ARG A 862 23.42 11.48 15.45
C ARG A 862 24.74 11.06 14.80
N ALA A 863 24.92 11.28 13.49
CA ALA A 863 26.24 11.15 12.84
C ALA A 863 26.29 11.96 11.53
N GLY A 864 27.30 12.83 11.36
CA GLY A 864 27.67 13.40 10.06
C GLY A 864 27.21 14.84 9.74
N GLY A 865 26.70 15.63 10.70
CA GLY A 865 26.28 17.01 10.47
C GLY A 865 26.47 17.96 11.65
N ASN A 866 26.80 19.23 11.40
CA ASN A 866 26.97 20.28 12.43
C ASN A 866 25.64 20.80 13.02
N ARG A 867 24.48 20.35 12.51
CA ARG A 867 23.11 20.71 12.90
C ARG A 867 22.18 19.50 12.72
N SER A 868 20.92 19.60 13.14
CA SER A 868 19.84 18.65 12.83
C SER A 868 19.72 18.45 11.30
N ALA A 869 20.44 17.46 10.78
CA ALA A 869 20.44 17.08 9.38
C ALA A 869 19.69 15.76 9.23
N ILE A 870 18.77 15.70 8.26
CA ILE A 870 18.03 14.48 7.95
C ILE A 870 18.96 13.51 7.21
N GLY A 871 19.23 12.35 7.83
CA GLY A 871 20.09 11.29 7.27
C GLY A 871 21.53 11.33 7.78
N ILE A 872 22.40 10.49 7.19
CA ILE A 872 23.81 10.34 7.59
C ILE A 872 24.69 10.75 6.41
N GLN A 873 25.69 11.61 6.66
CA GLN A 873 26.57 12.18 5.64
C GLN A 873 28.01 12.34 6.15
N ARG A 874 28.93 12.81 5.30
CA ARG A 874 30.31 13.18 5.67
C ARG A 874 31.17 12.07 6.29
N TYR A 875 30.84 10.81 6.04
CA TYR A 875 31.73 9.68 6.35
C TYR A 875 32.82 9.52 5.27
N PRO A 876 34.01 9.02 5.63
CA PRO A 876 35.07 8.73 4.68
C PRO A 876 34.67 7.61 3.71
N LEU A 877 35.11 7.72 2.46
CA LEU A 877 34.84 6.73 1.43
C LEU A 877 36.03 5.74 1.34
N PRO A 878 35.77 4.44 1.07
CA PRO A 878 36.82 3.43 1.06
C PRO A 878 37.91 3.75 0.04
N LEU A 879 39.16 3.75 0.51
CA LEU A 879 40.36 3.96 -0.32
C LEU A 879 40.36 5.26 -1.13
N ARG A 880 39.53 6.26 -0.77
CA ARG A 880 39.43 7.53 -1.53
C ARG A 880 40.70 8.37 -1.43
N GLU A 881 41.31 8.43 -0.24
CA GLU A 881 42.60 9.08 -0.02
C GLU A 881 43.69 8.42 -0.86
N TRP A 882 43.83 7.10 -0.77
CA TRP A 882 44.79 6.34 -1.57
C TRP A 882 44.60 6.51 -3.08
N TRP A 883 43.34 6.55 -3.55
CA TRP A 883 43.02 6.71 -4.96
C TRP A 883 43.52 8.03 -5.55
N PHE A 884 43.33 9.16 -4.85
CA PHE A 884 43.65 10.49 -5.35
C PHE A 884 44.98 11.06 -4.87
N CYS A 885 45.43 10.72 -3.66
CA CYS A 885 46.62 11.29 -3.04
C CYS A 885 47.81 10.31 -2.94
N GLY A 886 47.62 9.01 -3.20
CA GLY A 886 48.67 7.99 -3.02
C GLY A 886 48.81 7.53 -1.56
N SER A 887 49.96 6.96 -1.19
CA SER A 887 50.21 6.43 0.17
C SER A 887 50.28 7.51 1.24
N ASP A 888 50.81 8.69 0.90
CA ASP A 888 50.97 9.82 1.82
C ASP A 888 50.42 11.11 1.18
N PRO A 889 49.37 11.72 1.76
CA PRO A 889 48.78 12.93 1.20
C PRO A 889 49.76 14.12 1.31
N PRO A 890 50.00 14.86 0.22
CA PRO A 890 50.87 16.04 0.24
C PRO A 890 50.31 17.13 1.16
N LEU A 891 51.17 17.98 1.72
CA LEU A 891 50.79 19.08 2.60
C LEU A 891 50.50 20.35 1.80
N THR A 892 49.51 21.15 2.22
CA THR A 892 49.26 22.51 1.73
C THR A 892 50.35 23.47 2.18
N PHE A 893 50.40 24.67 1.57
CA PHE A 893 51.29 25.76 2.00
C PHE A 893 51.07 26.19 3.46
N THR A 894 49.90 25.87 4.06
CA THR A 894 49.57 26.12 5.47
C THR A 894 50.04 25.01 6.42
N GLY A 895 50.57 23.90 5.88
CA GLY A 895 51.00 22.73 6.67
C GLY A 895 49.92 21.69 6.92
N ASP A 896 48.71 21.85 6.36
CA ASP A 896 47.60 20.91 6.51
C ASP A 896 47.64 19.81 5.43
N LYS A 897 47.14 18.61 5.74
CA LYS A 897 47.02 17.55 4.72
C LYS A 897 46.04 17.97 3.62
N LEU A 898 46.45 17.81 2.36
CA LEU A 898 45.61 18.13 1.22
C LEU A 898 44.41 17.17 1.20
N SER A 899 43.20 17.71 1.07
CA SER A 899 41.99 16.89 0.99
C SER A 899 42.00 16.02 -0.28
N PRO A 900 41.33 14.85 -0.31
CA PRO A 900 41.26 14.00 -1.51
C PRO A 900 40.74 14.72 -2.75
N VAL A 901 39.85 15.71 -2.57
CA VAL A 901 39.37 16.57 -3.65
C VAL A 901 40.48 17.49 -4.14
N GLY A 902 41.25 18.09 -3.24
CA GLY A 902 42.42 18.91 -3.59
C GLY A 902 43.50 18.11 -4.33
N CYS A 903 43.74 16.85 -3.96
CA CYS A 903 44.66 15.98 -4.70
C CYS A 903 44.17 15.68 -6.12
N SER A 904 42.86 15.52 -6.32
CA SER A 904 42.30 15.24 -7.65
C SER A 904 42.43 16.40 -8.64
N THR A 905 42.57 17.64 -8.15
CA THR A 905 42.66 18.85 -8.99
C THR A 905 44.09 19.39 -9.12
N THR A 906 45.02 18.89 -8.33
CA THR A 906 46.42 19.37 -8.32
C THR A 906 47.24 18.57 -9.33
N SER A 907 47.87 19.26 -10.27
CA SER A 907 48.75 18.62 -11.26
C SER A 907 50.07 18.18 -10.62
N GLY A 908 50.60 17.04 -11.06
CA GLY A 908 51.90 16.51 -10.60
C GLY A 908 51.86 15.62 -9.35
N ILE A 909 50.68 15.17 -8.92
CA ILE A 909 50.54 14.16 -7.87
C ILE A 909 50.48 12.76 -8.50
N ASP A 910 51.47 11.92 -8.22
CA ASP A 910 51.49 10.52 -8.64
C ASP A 910 50.52 9.70 -7.80
N SER A 911 49.32 9.46 -8.34
CA SER A 911 48.26 8.69 -7.68
C SER A 911 47.72 7.58 -8.59
N MET A 912 47.09 6.57 -7.99
CA MET A 912 46.49 5.48 -8.76
C MET A 912 45.40 5.99 -9.73
N ALA A 913 44.68 7.06 -9.37
CA ALA A 913 43.73 7.71 -10.27
C ALA A 913 44.39 8.23 -11.55
N VAL A 914 45.60 8.82 -11.47
CA VAL A 914 46.35 9.28 -12.64
C VAL A 914 46.83 8.10 -13.46
N THR A 915 47.44 7.08 -12.83
CA THR A 915 47.93 5.89 -13.54
C THR A 915 46.81 5.16 -14.30
N VAL A 916 45.65 4.96 -13.67
CA VAL A 916 44.49 4.35 -14.33
C VAL A 916 43.90 5.29 -15.39
N GLY A 917 43.93 6.59 -15.13
CA GLY A 917 43.59 7.63 -16.10
C GLY A 917 44.42 7.52 -17.38
N ASP A 918 45.73 7.36 -17.24
CA ASP A 918 46.68 7.23 -18.35
C ASP A 918 46.52 5.90 -19.10
N ILE A 919 46.31 4.78 -18.39
CA ILE A 919 46.05 3.46 -18.99
C ILE A 919 44.82 3.48 -19.89
N ILE A 920 43.75 4.17 -19.46
CA ILE A 920 42.49 4.23 -20.20
C ILE A 920 42.50 5.40 -21.21
N GLY A 921 43.51 6.28 -21.18
CA GLY A 921 43.63 7.42 -22.11
C GLY A 921 42.70 8.59 -21.80
N LEU A 922 42.42 8.84 -20.52
CA LEU A 922 41.50 9.89 -20.04
C LEU A 922 42.10 11.30 -20.07
N GLY A 923 43.43 11.43 -20.05
CA GLY A 923 44.14 12.72 -19.99
C GLY A 923 43.93 13.53 -18.68
N GLN A 924 43.27 12.91 -17.70
CA GLN A 924 42.97 13.45 -16.38
C GLN A 924 42.77 12.29 -15.38
N PRO A 925 42.82 12.53 -14.06
CA PRO A 925 42.65 11.47 -13.06
C PRO A 925 41.30 10.74 -13.19
N ALA A 926 41.33 9.42 -13.09
CA ALA A 926 40.13 8.58 -13.19
C ALA A 926 39.13 8.85 -12.04
N PRO A 927 37.81 8.86 -12.32
CA PRO A 927 36.79 9.18 -11.32
C PRO A 927 36.71 8.10 -10.23
N TYR A 928 36.46 8.52 -8.98
CA TYR A 928 36.31 7.59 -7.85
C TYR A 928 35.23 6.51 -8.07
N MET A 929 34.18 6.82 -8.84
CA MET A 929 33.15 5.85 -9.19
C MET A 929 33.72 4.61 -9.90
N LEU A 930 34.84 4.72 -10.62
CA LEU A 930 35.50 3.59 -11.25
C LEU A 930 36.09 2.62 -10.22
N LEU A 931 36.74 3.14 -9.18
CA LEU A 931 37.23 2.32 -8.06
C LEU A 931 36.08 1.63 -7.34
N LEU A 932 35.00 2.37 -7.07
CA LEU A 932 33.81 1.80 -6.43
C LEU A 932 33.15 0.73 -7.33
N ALA A 933 33.19 0.90 -8.66
CA ALA A 933 32.72 -0.11 -9.61
C ALA A 933 33.54 -1.40 -9.54
N ILE A 934 34.87 -1.30 -9.42
CA ILE A 934 35.76 -2.45 -9.24
C ILE A 934 35.44 -3.16 -7.92
N ILE A 935 35.31 -2.42 -6.81
CA ILE A 935 34.93 -2.98 -5.51
C ILE A 935 33.56 -3.68 -5.60
N GLY A 936 32.60 -3.05 -6.27
CA GLY A 936 31.26 -3.62 -6.50
C GLY A 936 31.30 -4.93 -7.28
N LEU A 937 32.06 -4.99 -8.39
CA LEU A 937 32.23 -6.21 -9.19
C LEU A 937 32.92 -7.33 -8.42
N LEU A 938 33.95 -7.02 -7.63
CA LEU A 938 34.60 -8.00 -6.75
C LEU A 938 33.61 -8.53 -5.70
N GLY A 939 32.80 -7.65 -5.12
CA GLY A 939 31.72 -8.01 -4.21
C GLY A 939 30.66 -8.91 -4.85
N VAL A 940 30.25 -8.61 -6.08
CA VAL A 940 29.35 -9.46 -6.89
C VAL A 940 29.97 -10.83 -7.16
N ALA A 941 31.22 -10.88 -7.62
CA ALA A 941 31.89 -12.14 -7.92
C ALA A 941 32.04 -13.01 -6.66
N PHE A 942 32.37 -12.40 -5.53
CA PHE A 942 32.44 -13.06 -4.23
C PHE A 942 31.08 -13.62 -3.80
N THR A 943 30.03 -12.80 -3.81
CA THR A 943 28.66 -13.21 -3.42
C THR A 943 28.10 -14.28 -4.35
N TRP A 944 28.32 -14.17 -5.66
CA TRP A 944 27.98 -15.21 -6.64
C TRP A 944 28.62 -16.55 -6.30
N LYS A 945 29.95 -16.55 -6.08
CA LYS A 945 30.70 -17.77 -5.79
C LYS A 945 30.25 -18.40 -4.47
N LEU A 946 30.01 -17.57 -3.46
CA LEU A 946 29.49 -18.00 -2.17
C LEU A 946 28.11 -18.66 -2.31
N LEU A 947 27.18 -18.04 -3.05
CA LEU A 947 25.83 -18.59 -3.23
C LEU A 947 25.82 -19.88 -4.04
N ASN A 948 26.63 -19.99 -5.09
CA ASN A 948 26.73 -21.25 -5.83
C ASN A 948 27.22 -22.39 -4.93
N LEU A 949 28.25 -22.14 -4.11
CA LEU A 949 28.74 -23.10 -3.13
C LEU A 949 27.64 -23.51 -2.13
N LEU A 950 26.86 -22.54 -1.64
CA LEU A 950 25.76 -22.79 -0.70
C LEU A 950 24.60 -23.58 -1.35
N PHE A 951 24.26 -23.29 -2.61
CA PHE A 951 23.15 -23.95 -3.32
C PHE A 951 23.49 -25.39 -3.73
N GLU A 952 24.75 -25.67 -4.03
CA GLU A 952 25.23 -27.04 -4.31
C GLU A 952 25.41 -27.87 -3.03
N SER A 953 25.56 -27.23 -1.88
CA SER A 953 25.71 -27.90 -0.59
C SER A 953 24.44 -28.65 -0.14
N PRO A 954 24.54 -29.58 0.83
CA PRO A 954 23.37 -30.23 1.45
C PRO A 954 22.36 -29.22 2.01
N TRP A 955 22.84 -28.10 2.54
CA TRP A 955 21.98 -27.04 3.08
C TRP A 955 21.06 -26.44 2.01
N GLY A 956 21.59 -26.16 0.81
CA GLY A 956 20.80 -25.66 -0.32
C GLY A 956 19.72 -26.65 -0.80
N ARG A 957 20.02 -27.96 -0.78
CA ARG A 957 19.04 -29.00 -1.12
C ARG A 957 17.88 -29.06 -0.13
N ILE A 958 18.16 -28.92 1.16
CA ILE A 958 17.13 -28.88 2.21
C ILE A 958 16.23 -27.65 2.02
N LEU A 959 16.81 -26.47 1.73
CA LEU A 959 16.03 -25.26 1.47
C LEU A 959 15.04 -25.43 0.30
N ARG A 960 15.49 -26.07 -0.80
CA ARG A 960 14.59 -26.37 -1.92
C ARG A 960 13.46 -27.31 -1.53
N SER A 961 13.74 -28.34 -0.72
CA SER A 961 12.68 -29.23 -0.23
C SER A 961 11.65 -28.49 0.63
N ILE A 962 12.10 -27.56 1.48
CA ILE A 962 11.22 -26.71 2.30
C ILE A 962 10.34 -25.80 1.42
N ARG A 963 10.90 -25.26 0.33
CA ARG A 963 10.16 -24.43 -0.63
C ARG A 963 9.09 -25.22 -1.39
N GLU A 964 9.39 -26.46 -1.76
CA GLU A 964 8.45 -27.32 -2.51
C GLU A 964 7.31 -27.82 -1.62
N ASP A 965 7.65 -28.38 -0.45
CA ASP A 965 6.68 -28.85 0.53
C ASP A 965 7.29 -28.83 1.94
N GLU A 966 6.87 -27.85 2.72
CA GLU A 966 7.33 -27.64 4.09
C GLU A 966 6.94 -28.81 5.00
N GLU A 967 5.74 -29.35 4.86
CA GLU A 967 5.23 -30.43 5.71
C GLU A 967 6.02 -31.73 5.46
N VAL A 968 6.30 -32.03 4.19
CA VAL A 968 7.13 -33.19 3.81
C VAL A 968 8.55 -33.05 4.36
N ALA A 969 9.17 -31.87 4.23
CA ALA A 969 10.51 -31.63 4.79
C ALA A 969 10.53 -31.82 6.32
N GLN A 970 9.46 -31.42 7.01
CA GLN A 970 9.30 -31.64 8.45
C GLN A 970 9.20 -33.12 8.82
N HIS A 971 8.44 -33.91 8.05
CA HIS A 971 8.31 -35.35 8.26
C HIS A 971 9.64 -36.12 8.07
N HIS A 972 10.55 -35.59 7.24
CA HIS A 972 11.91 -36.10 7.10
C HIS A 972 12.85 -35.71 8.26
N GLY A 973 12.36 -35.00 9.28
CA GLY A 973 13.12 -34.65 10.48
C GLY A 973 13.96 -33.38 10.36
N HIS A 974 13.75 -32.57 9.32
CA HIS A 974 14.46 -31.30 9.16
C HIS A 974 13.80 -30.18 9.99
N ASP A 975 14.61 -29.42 10.72
CA ASP A 975 14.16 -28.28 11.52
C ASP A 975 13.98 -27.04 10.64
N ILE A 976 12.77 -26.90 10.09
CA ILE A 976 12.43 -25.84 9.14
C ILE A 976 12.77 -24.45 9.67
N LEU A 977 12.49 -24.19 10.95
CA LEU A 977 12.68 -22.87 11.56
C LEU A 977 14.15 -22.47 11.56
N LYS A 978 15.06 -23.39 11.91
CA LYS A 978 16.51 -23.12 11.88
C LYS A 978 17.01 -22.88 10.45
N TYR A 979 16.54 -23.65 9.47
CA TYR A 979 16.97 -23.49 8.08
C TYR A 979 16.46 -22.17 7.47
N LYS A 980 15.19 -21.82 7.72
CA LYS A 980 14.62 -20.53 7.35
C LYS A 980 15.34 -19.37 8.03
N ALA A 981 15.66 -19.49 9.33
CA ALA A 981 16.40 -18.48 10.08
C ALA A 981 17.82 -18.28 9.59
N ALA A 982 18.55 -19.36 9.31
CA ALA A 982 19.87 -19.30 8.71
C ALA A 982 19.82 -18.62 7.34
N SER A 983 18.85 -18.99 6.49
CA SER A 983 18.69 -18.39 5.17
C SER A 983 18.43 -16.88 5.26
N LEU A 984 17.52 -16.47 6.14
CA LEU A 984 17.21 -15.06 6.37
C LEU A 984 18.41 -14.28 6.92
N ALA A 985 19.19 -14.87 7.84
CA ALA A 985 20.40 -14.27 8.37
C ALA A 985 21.49 -14.08 7.29
N PHE A 986 21.78 -15.11 6.51
CA PHE A 986 22.78 -15.02 5.44
C PHE A 986 22.37 -14.00 4.36
N GLY A 987 21.12 -14.04 3.92
CA GLY A 987 20.66 -13.07 2.92
C GLY A 987 20.58 -11.65 3.49
N ALA A 988 20.20 -11.47 4.75
CA ALA A 988 20.25 -10.16 5.41
C ALA A 988 21.68 -9.60 5.49
N GLY A 989 22.68 -10.42 5.78
CA GLY A 989 24.09 -10.01 5.73
C GLY A 989 24.54 -9.58 4.33
N ILE A 990 24.14 -10.32 3.29
CA ILE A 990 24.40 -9.97 1.89
C ILE A 990 23.71 -8.64 1.51
N ALA A 991 22.48 -8.42 1.96
CA ALA A 991 21.77 -7.17 1.72
C ALA A 991 22.40 -5.98 2.47
N ALA A 992 22.88 -6.18 3.70
CA ALA A 992 23.62 -5.17 4.45
C ALA A 992 24.92 -4.76 3.74
N PHE A 993 25.63 -5.72 3.13
CA PHE A 993 26.78 -5.43 2.27
C PHE A 993 26.42 -4.55 1.07
N ALA A 994 25.31 -4.84 0.38
CA ALA A 994 24.81 -3.97 -0.70
C ALA A 994 24.44 -2.57 -0.20
N GLY A 995 23.88 -2.48 1.00
CA GLY A 995 23.57 -1.23 1.69
C GLY A 995 24.79 -0.34 1.92
N ALA A 996 25.91 -0.94 2.39
CA ALA A 996 27.17 -0.24 2.58
C ALA A 996 27.73 0.31 1.24
N LEU A 997 27.71 -0.50 0.17
CA LEU A 997 28.08 -0.05 -1.17
C LEU A 997 27.20 1.11 -1.65
N TRP A 998 25.90 1.05 -1.35
CA TRP A 998 24.97 2.11 -1.71
C TRP A 998 25.23 3.41 -0.92
N ALA A 999 25.55 3.31 0.37
CA ALA A 999 25.97 4.45 1.18
C ALA A 999 27.20 5.13 0.56
N TRP A 1000 28.22 4.36 0.16
CA TRP A 1000 29.41 4.93 -0.48
C TRP A 1000 29.12 5.56 -1.84
N LYS A 1001 28.21 4.95 -2.63
CA LYS A 1001 27.75 5.53 -3.91
C LYS A 1001 27.08 6.89 -3.70
N LEU A 1002 26.22 7.01 -2.70
CA LEU A 1002 25.46 8.25 -2.46
C LEU A 1002 26.29 9.32 -1.75
N THR A 1003 27.44 8.98 -1.15
CA THR A 1003 28.32 9.88 -0.35
C THR A 1003 27.65 10.53 0.88
N GLY A 1004 26.38 10.20 1.09
CA GLY A 1004 25.50 10.62 2.16
C GLY A 1004 24.09 10.18 1.77
N PHE A 1005 23.28 9.74 2.72
CA PHE A 1005 21.98 9.19 2.38
C PHE A 1005 20.87 9.78 3.25
N GLN A 1006 19.70 9.95 2.62
CA GLN A 1006 18.48 10.46 3.23
C GLN A 1006 17.45 9.33 3.35
N PRO A 1007 16.48 9.40 4.28
CA PRO A 1007 15.45 8.36 4.42
C PRO A 1007 14.69 8.03 3.13
N SER A 1008 14.64 8.96 2.17
CA SER A 1008 13.94 8.78 0.90
C SER A 1008 14.42 7.60 0.05
N PHE A 1009 15.70 7.19 0.11
CA PHE A 1009 16.17 6.00 -0.65
C PHE A 1009 15.65 4.68 -0.05
N MET A 1010 15.27 4.70 1.24
CA MET A 1010 14.72 3.54 1.94
C MET A 1010 13.23 3.34 1.70
N SER A 1011 12.58 4.25 0.97
CA SER A 1011 11.17 4.09 0.59
C SER A 1011 10.99 2.78 -0.20
N PRO A 1012 10.19 1.82 0.31
CA PRO A 1012 10.00 0.53 -0.36
C PRO A 1012 9.53 0.66 -1.82
N ALA A 1013 8.72 1.71 -2.09
CA ALA A 1013 8.22 2.02 -3.41
C ALA A 1013 9.31 2.38 -4.44
N LYS A 1014 10.44 2.96 -3.98
CA LYS A 1014 11.52 3.43 -4.87
C LYS A 1014 12.64 2.39 -5.04
N SER A 1015 12.88 1.54 -4.05
CA SER A 1015 14.04 0.64 -4.03
C SER A 1015 13.63 -0.84 -4.04
N THR A 1016 12.98 -1.33 -3.00
CA THR A 1016 12.63 -2.76 -2.86
C THR A 1016 11.86 -3.30 -4.07
N PHE A 1017 10.93 -2.51 -4.59
CA PHE A 1017 10.08 -2.98 -5.69
C PHE A 1017 10.84 -3.09 -7.02
N LEU A 1018 11.87 -2.28 -7.22
CA LEU A 1018 12.78 -2.41 -8.36
C LEU A 1018 13.65 -3.66 -8.24
N VAL A 1019 14.09 -4.00 -7.02
CA VAL A 1019 14.79 -5.27 -6.74
C VAL A 1019 13.87 -6.47 -7.02
N TRP A 1020 12.59 -6.38 -6.62
CA TRP A 1020 11.59 -7.39 -6.95
C TRP A 1020 11.34 -7.49 -8.45
N ALA A 1021 11.25 -6.37 -9.17
CA ALA A 1021 11.14 -6.39 -10.63
C ALA A 1021 12.34 -7.13 -11.26
N ALA A 1022 13.56 -6.83 -10.82
CA ALA A 1022 14.77 -7.52 -11.27
C ALA A 1022 14.72 -9.03 -10.98
N PHE A 1023 14.28 -9.43 -9.78
CA PHE A 1023 14.11 -10.82 -9.38
C PHE A 1023 13.09 -11.56 -10.25
N ILE A 1024 11.91 -10.97 -10.48
CA ILE A 1024 10.82 -11.58 -11.26
C ILE A 1024 11.22 -11.73 -12.74
N ILE A 1025 11.79 -10.66 -13.32
CA ILE A 1025 12.23 -10.67 -14.72
C ILE A 1025 13.35 -11.69 -14.90
N GLY A 1026 14.29 -11.74 -13.96
CA GLY A 1026 15.42 -12.67 -14.01
C GLY A 1026 15.00 -14.14 -13.95
N GLY A 1027 14.09 -14.48 -13.02
CA GLY A 1027 13.60 -15.83 -12.78
C GLY A 1027 14.08 -16.39 -11.44
N ALA A 1028 13.14 -16.86 -10.62
CA ALA A 1028 13.41 -17.32 -9.27
C ALA A 1028 14.38 -18.52 -9.25
N ALA A 1029 15.22 -18.58 -8.20
CA ALA A 1029 16.22 -19.62 -7.94
C ALA A 1029 17.32 -19.78 -9.01
N ASN A 1030 17.51 -18.80 -9.90
CA ASN A 1030 18.59 -18.80 -10.88
C ASN A 1030 19.50 -17.55 -10.77
N ASN A 1031 20.74 -17.72 -10.30
CA ASN A 1031 21.71 -16.62 -10.15
C ASN A 1031 22.07 -15.95 -11.49
N ARG A 1032 22.05 -16.69 -12.61
CA ARG A 1032 22.24 -16.12 -13.97
C ARG A 1032 21.06 -15.25 -14.37
N GLY A 1033 19.85 -15.68 -14.04
CA GLY A 1033 18.63 -14.90 -14.19
C GLY A 1033 18.71 -13.58 -13.43
N MET A 1034 19.14 -13.59 -12.17
CA MET A 1034 19.28 -12.38 -11.35
C MET A 1034 20.19 -11.32 -12.00
N LEU A 1035 21.30 -11.72 -12.62
CA LEU A 1035 22.18 -10.79 -13.33
C LEU A 1035 21.47 -10.11 -14.49
N ILE A 1036 20.79 -10.89 -15.34
CA ILE A 1036 20.04 -10.35 -16.48
C ILE A 1036 18.91 -9.43 -16.00
N GLY A 1037 18.15 -9.84 -14.99
CA GLY A 1037 17.08 -9.03 -14.41
C GLY A 1037 17.57 -7.70 -13.82
N ALA A 1038 18.66 -7.75 -13.02
CA ALA A 1038 19.28 -6.55 -12.46
C ALA A 1038 19.84 -5.63 -13.56
N MET A 1039 20.42 -6.21 -14.60
CA MET A 1039 20.93 -5.46 -15.75
C MET A 1039 19.81 -4.76 -16.54
N ILE A 1040 18.67 -5.41 -16.75
CA ILE A 1040 17.50 -4.80 -17.40
C ILE A 1040 16.97 -3.61 -16.57
N ILE A 1041 16.75 -3.81 -15.26
CA ILE A 1041 16.20 -2.76 -14.40
C ILE A 1041 17.15 -1.57 -14.28
N THR A 1042 18.45 -1.82 -14.07
CA THR A 1042 19.43 -0.74 -14.01
C THR A 1042 19.58 -0.04 -15.35
N LEU A 1043 19.62 -0.76 -16.46
CA LEU A 1043 19.72 -0.15 -17.79
C LEU A 1043 18.49 0.71 -18.11
N THR A 1044 17.31 0.30 -17.66
CA THR A 1044 16.08 1.10 -17.77
C THR A 1044 16.24 2.45 -17.07
N GLU A 1045 16.82 2.49 -15.87
CA GLU A 1045 17.06 3.75 -15.15
C GLU A 1045 17.97 4.69 -15.95
N PHE A 1046 19.06 4.17 -16.53
CA PHE A 1046 19.99 4.98 -17.33
C PHE A 1046 19.37 5.44 -18.66
N PHE A 1047 18.66 4.55 -19.36
CA PHE A 1047 17.98 4.89 -20.61
C PHE A 1047 17.01 6.06 -20.43
N PHE A 1048 16.20 6.03 -19.37
CA PHE A 1048 15.26 7.12 -19.08
C PHE A 1048 15.95 8.41 -18.63
N ASN A 1049 17.08 8.34 -17.92
CA ASN A 1049 17.85 9.54 -17.60
C ASN A 1049 18.42 10.19 -18.87
N VAL A 1050 18.79 9.40 -19.89
CA VAL A 1050 19.19 9.93 -21.20
C VAL A 1050 18.00 10.54 -21.93
N LEU A 1051 16.82 9.92 -21.90
CA LEU A 1051 15.60 10.51 -22.48
C LEU A 1051 15.21 11.85 -21.85
N VAL A 1052 15.29 11.95 -20.51
CA VAL A 1052 15.08 13.23 -19.80
C VAL A 1052 16.05 14.30 -20.31
N ALA A 1053 17.33 13.95 -20.49
CA ALA A 1053 18.30 14.91 -21.02
C ALA A 1053 18.00 15.26 -22.49
N ALA A 1054 17.58 14.29 -23.30
CA ALA A 1054 17.26 14.46 -24.71
C ALA A 1054 16.06 15.39 -24.96
N GLN A 1055 15.07 15.41 -24.05
CA GLN A 1055 13.96 16.40 -24.09
C GLN A 1055 14.46 17.85 -24.02
N GLY A 1056 15.60 18.09 -23.36
CA GLY A 1056 16.14 19.45 -23.17
C GLY A 1056 16.93 20.00 -24.37
N SER A 1057 17.26 19.18 -25.38
CA SER A 1057 18.00 19.63 -26.56
C SER A 1057 17.83 18.70 -27.76
N SER A 1058 17.39 19.25 -28.88
CA SER A 1058 17.28 18.54 -30.17
C SER A 1058 18.60 17.98 -30.71
N SER A 1059 19.74 18.51 -30.24
CA SER A 1059 21.08 18.06 -30.62
C SER A 1059 21.51 16.75 -29.95
N LEU A 1060 20.80 16.31 -28.91
CA LEU A 1060 21.14 15.11 -28.16
C LEU A 1060 20.57 13.85 -28.83
N PRO A 1061 21.27 12.70 -28.75
CA PRO A 1061 20.75 11.44 -29.27
C PRO A 1061 19.47 11.03 -28.54
N LEU A 1062 18.55 10.37 -29.25
CA LEU A 1062 17.20 10.00 -28.79
C LEU A 1062 16.19 11.16 -28.65
N SER A 1063 16.53 12.40 -29.02
CA SER A 1063 15.58 13.54 -29.03
C SER A 1063 14.29 13.21 -29.79
N GLY A 1064 14.40 12.74 -31.04
CA GLY A 1064 13.21 12.36 -31.82
C GLY A 1064 12.38 11.19 -31.24
N PHE A 1065 12.96 10.34 -30.39
CA PHE A 1065 12.20 9.32 -29.67
C PHE A 1065 11.50 9.90 -28.44
N ALA A 1066 12.12 10.87 -27.76
CA ALA A 1066 11.48 11.63 -26.70
C ALA A 1066 10.30 12.45 -27.26
N ASP A 1067 10.50 13.13 -28.39
CA ASP A 1067 9.46 13.89 -29.09
C ASP A 1067 8.27 12.98 -29.48
N LEU A 1068 8.54 11.77 -29.98
CA LEU A 1068 7.47 10.79 -30.29
C LEU A 1068 6.65 10.41 -29.05
N ILE A 1069 7.30 10.24 -27.89
CA ILE A 1069 6.60 9.95 -26.63
C ILE A 1069 5.74 11.13 -26.20
N ASP A 1070 6.26 12.35 -26.30
CA ASP A 1070 5.55 13.58 -25.97
C ASP A 1070 4.34 13.80 -26.89
N GLU A 1071 4.51 13.67 -28.22
CA GLU A 1071 3.42 13.74 -29.20
C GLU A 1071 2.34 12.67 -28.95
N THR A 1072 2.77 11.43 -28.67
CA THR A 1072 1.83 10.34 -28.39
C THR A 1072 1.03 10.62 -27.12
N PHE A 1073 1.69 11.10 -26.07
CA PHE A 1073 1.01 11.43 -24.82
C PHE A 1073 0.06 12.61 -24.97
N MET A 1074 0.48 13.66 -25.70
CA MET A 1074 -0.37 14.80 -26.05
C MET A 1074 -1.64 14.32 -26.76
N TRP A 1075 -1.52 13.44 -27.76
CA TRP A 1075 -2.67 12.85 -28.44
C TRP A 1075 -3.58 12.04 -27.50
N LEU A 1076 -2.99 11.24 -26.58
CA LEU A 1076 -3.76 10.49 -25.58
C LEU A 1076 -4.56 11.39 -24.64
N VAL A 1077 -4.03 12.58 -24.32
CA VAL A 1077 -4.64 13.53 -23.37
C VAL A 1077 -5.67 14.42 -24.04
N GLU A 1078 -5.37 14.97 -25.22
CA GLU A 1078 -6.25 15.91 -25.93
C GLU A 1078 -7.40 15.23 -26.66
N SER A 1079 -7.19 14.01 -27.18
CA SER A 1079 -8.15 13.31 -28.04
C SER A 1079 -8.57 11.93 -27.51
N PRO A 1080 -8.98 11.78 -26.24
CA PRO A 1080 -9.27 10.47 -25.65
C PRO A 1080 -10.41 9.73 -26.37
N PHE A 1081 -11.43 10.43 -26.88
CA PHE A 1081 -12.51 9.79 -27.65
C PHE A 1081 -12.05 9.18 -28.97
N GLN A 1082 -11.06 9.79 -29.65
CA GLN A 1082 -10.50 9.24 -30.88
C GLN A 1082 -9.73 7.95 -30.59
N VAL A 1083 -8.90 7.97 -29.55
CA VAL A 1083 -8.17 6.79 -29.07
C VAL A 1083 -9.15 5.67 -28.70
N ALA A 1084 -10.20 5.99 -27.95
CA ALA A 1084 -11.24 5.04 -27.57
C ALA A 1084 -11.93 4.41 -28.79
N ALA A 1085 -12.25 5.21 -29.80
CA ALA A 1085 -12.90 4.73 -31.02
C ALA A 1085 -12.00 3.75 -31.80
N ILE A 1086 -10.71 4.04 -31.92
CA ILE A 1086 -9.72 3.15 -32.56
C ILE A 1086 -9.63 1.83 -31.79
N LEU A 1087 -9.51 1.88 -30.47
CA LEU A 1087 -9.43 0.68 -29.64
C LEU A 1087 -10.71 -0.16 -29.69
N MET A 1088 -11.89 0.50 -29.71
CA MET A 1088 -13.18 -0.18 -29.85
C MET A 1088 -13.30 -0.87 -31.22
N PHE A 1089 -12.87 -0.21 -32.28
CA PHE A 1089 -12.84 -0.79 -33.63
C PHE A 1089 -11.93 -2.03 -33.69
N LEU A 1090 -10.72 -1.94 -33.11
CA LEU A 1090 -9.81 -3.08 -33.00
C LEU A 1090 -10.38 -4.21 -32.12
N ALA A 1091 -11.13 -3.87 -31.06
CA ALA A 1091 -11.80 -4.86 -30.22
C ALA A 1091 -12.87 -5.63 -31.01
N ILE A 1092 -13.68 -4.94 -31.82
CA ILE A 1092 -14.69 -5.56 -32.70
C ILE A 1092 -14.01 -6.48 -33.72
N ILE A 1093 -12.92 -6.05 -34.36
CA ILE A 1093 -12.13 -6.90 -35.26
C ILE A 1093 -11.61 -8.13 -34.52
N GLY A 1094 -11.03 -7.95 -33.34
CA GLY A 1094 -10.55 -9.06 -32.50
C GLY A 1094 -11.64 -10.08 -32.19
N ALA A 1095 -12.86 -9.60 -31.92
CA ALA A 1095 -14.02 -10.45 -31.66
C ALA A 1095 -14.47 -11.22 -32.91
N ILE A 1096 -14.50 -10.55 -34.08
CA ILE A 1096 -14.80 -11.18 -35.37
C ILE A 1096 -13.77 -12.26 -35.71
N LEU A 1097 -12.49 -12.02 -35.43
CA LEU A 1097 -11.39 -12.97 -35.61
C LEU A 1097 -11.36 -14.09 -34.55
N ARG A 1098 -12.40 -14.20 -33.70
CA ARG A 1098 -12.53 -15.17 -32.60
C ARG A 1098 -11.39 -15.12 -31.57
N ASN A 1099 -10.65 -14.02 -31.49
CA ASN A 1099 -9.65 -13.80 -30.45
C ASN A 1099 -10.25 -12.98 -29.29
N ILE A 1100 -11.05 -13.68 -28.47
CA ILE A 1100 -11.87 -13.07 -27.41
C ILE A 1100 -11.01 -12.37 -26.35
N ASN A 1101 -9.85 -12.92 -26.01
CA ASN A 1101 -8.98 -12.35 -24.98
C ASN A 1101 -8.41 -10.98 -25.39
N THR A 1102 -7.99 -10.84 -26.66
CA THR A 1102 -7.51 -9.54 -27.17
C THR A 1102 -8.66 -8.55 -27.35
N ALA A 1103 -9.82 -9.02 -27.79
CA ALA A 1103 -11.01 -8.18 -27.92
C ALA A 1103 -11.47 -7.61 -26.56
N GLU A 1104 -11.56 -8.45 -25.53
CA GLU A 1104 -11.91 -8.04 -24.16
C GLU A 1104 -10.88 -7.03 -23.62
N THR A 1105 -9.59 -7.26 -23.86
CA THR A 1105 -8.52 -6.35 -23.43
C THR A 1105 -8.66 -4.97 -24.07
N LEU A 1106 -8.83 -4.91 -25.40
CA LEU A 1106 -8.99 -3.66 -26.14
C LEU A 1106 -10.28 -2.92 -25.76
N PHE A 1107 -11.36 -3.64 -25.50
CA PHE A 1107 -12.62 -3.08 -25.00
C PHE A 1107 -12.42 -2.36 -23.65
N TRP A 1108 -11.77 -3.01 -22.69
CA TRP A 1108 -11.53 -2.39 -21.38
C TRP A 1108 -10.58 -1.19 -21.47
N PHE A 1109 -9.58 -1.21 -22.35
CA PHE A 1109 -8.77 -0.02 -22.61
C PHE A 1109 -9.57 1.11 -23.25
N SER A 1110 -10.45 0.81 -24.21
CA SER A 1110 -11.36 1.82 -24.80
C SER A 1110 -12.25 2.46 -23.72
N ALA A 1111 -12.80 1.65 -22.80
CA ALA A 1111 -13.62 2.15 -21.70
C ALA A 1111 -12.88 3.15 -20.79
N VAL A 1112 -11.58 2.94 -20.53
CA VAL A 1112 -10.76 3.89 -19.77
C VAL A 1112 -10.70 5.24 -20.46
N PHE A 1113 -10.46 5.27 -21.77
CA PHE A 1113 -10.39 6.53 -22.53
C PHE A 1113 -11.74 7.22 -22.67
N ILE A 1114 -12.84 6.47 -22.78
CA ILE A 1114 -14.20 7.05 -22.75
C ILE A 1114 -14.43 7.76 -21.41
N ILE A 1115 -14.09 7.11 -20.29
CA ILE A 1115 -14.21 7.70 -18.96
C ILE A 1115 -13.34 8.96 -18.85
N CYS A 1116 -12.09 8.92 -19.36
CA CYS A 1116 -11.21 10.08 -19.37
C CYS A 1116 -11.79 11.24 -20.18
N GLY A 1117 -12.34 10.99 -21.37
CA GLY A 1117 -12.95 12.03 -22.21
C GLY A 1117 -14.23 12.64 -21.62
N VAL A 1118 -14.93 11.92 -20.74
CA VAL A 1118 -16.12 12.45 -20.04
C VAL A 1118 -15.73 13.28 -18.81
N ILE A 1119 -14.66 12.90 -18.11
CA ILE A 1119 -14.26 13.57 -16.86
C ILE A 1119 -13.38 14.79 -17.12
N PHE A 1120 -12.48 14.72 -18.10
CA PHE A 1120 -11.49 15.74 -18.35
C PHE A 1120 -11.92 16.63 -19.51
N ASP A 1121 -12.33 17.85 -19.18
CA ASP A 1121 -12.56 18.92 -20.13
C ASP A 1121 -11.28 19.72 -20.41
N GLN A 1122 -11.35 20.65 -21.37
CA GLN A 1122 -10.22 21.47 -21.79
C GLN A 1122 -9.63 22.28 -20.62
N ARG A 1123 -10.50 22.86 -19.77
CA ARG A 1123 -10.06 23.62 -18.59
C ARG A 1123 -9.24 22.78 -17.61
N SER A 1124 -9.66 21.54 -17.35
CA SER A 1124 -8.88 20.63 -16.50
C SER A 1124 -7.50 20.31 -17.10
N ILE A 1125 -7.38 20.28 -18.42
CA ILE A 1125 -6.10 20.11 -19.12
C ILE A 1125 -5.23 21.35 -18.91
N ASP A 1126 -5.76 22.55 -19.15
CA ASP A 1126 -5.01 23.81 -19.06
C ASP A 1126 -4.51 24.10 -17.63
N LEU A 1127 -5.30 23.74 -16.60
CA LEU A 1127 -4.91 23.90 -15.19
C LEU A 1127 -3.79 22.93 -14.75
N VAL A 1128 -3.72 21.76 -15.38
CA VAL A 1128 -2.67 20.78 -15.14
C VAL A 1128 -1.40 21.14 -15.91
N PHE A 1129 -1.57 21.54 -17.18
CA PHE A 1129 -0.52 21.80 -18.15
C PHE A 1129 -0.58 23.26 -18.64
N PRO A 1130 -0.24 24.25 -17.81
CA PRO A 1130 -0.26 25.64 -18.23
C PRO A 1130 0.71 25.88 -19.40
N GLU A 1131 0.27 26.58 -20.44
CA GLU A 1131 1.12 26.95 -21.58
C GLU A 1131 2.40 27.70 -21.14
N ILE A 1132 2.29 28.52 -20.09
CA ILE A 1132 3.41 29.27 -19.49
C ILE A 1132 4.54 28.33 -19.01
N LEU A 1133 4.21 27.09 -18.65
CA LEU A 1133 5.15 26.08 -18.16
C LEU A 1133 5.59 25.07 -19.24
N GLY A 1134 5.33 25.36 -20.52
CA GLY A 1134 5.71 24.48 -21.65
C GLY A 1134 4.58 23.59 -22.16
N GLY A 1135 3.36 23.70 -21.63
CA GLY A 1135 2.20 22.92 -22.10
C GLY A 1135 2.26 21.43 -21.71
N ILE A 1136 1.74 20.56 -22.58
CA ILE A 1136 1.64 19.11 -22.32
C ILE A 1136 2.98 18.43 -22.64
N GLU A 1137 3.84 18.30 -21.63
CA GLU A 1137 5.10 17.54 -21.72
C GLU A 1137 5.11 16.32 -20.80
N THR A 1138 5.62 15.18 -21.29
CA THR A 1138 5.75 13.99 -20.45
C THR A 1138 6.98 14.07 -19.56
N LYS A 1139 6.76 13.81 -18.27
CA LYS A 1139 7.88 13.54 -17.37
C LYS A 1139 8.30 12.09 -17.52
N MET A 1140 9.41 11.88 -18.23
CA MET A 1140 10.02 10.57 -18.48
C MET A 1140 10.26 9.73 -17.21
N ALA A 1141 10.48 10.36 -16.06
CA ALA A 1141 10.58 9.68 -14.77
C ALA A 1141 9.30 8.90 -14.40
N TYR A 1142 8.12 9.38 -14.80
CA TYR A 1142 6.83 8.72 -14.54
C TYR A 1142 6.51 7.67 -15.59
N VAL A 1143 6.87 7.92 -16.87
CA VAL A 1143 6.80 6.91 -17.94
C VAL A 1143 7.63 5.67 -17.53
N LYS A 1144 8.84 5.89 -17.01
CA LYS A 1144 9.69 4.83 -16.44
C LYS A 1144 8.95 4.00 -15.39
N LEU A 1145 8.31 4.65 -14.41
CA LEU A 1145 7.57 3.96 -13.35
C LEU A 1145 6.40 3.13 -13.90
N MET A 1146 5.66 3.68 -14.87
CA MET A 1146 4.57 2.97 -15.55
C MET A 1146 5.08 1.71 -16.26
N LEU A 1147 6.17 1.84 -17.03
CA LEU A 1147 6.75 0.70 -17.77
C LEU A 1147 7.27 -0.39 -16.85
N ILE A 1148 7.85 -0.03 -15.69
CA ILE A 1148 8.28 -1.04 -14.72
C ILE A 1148 7.08 -1.80 -14.15
N GLY A 1149 5.99 -1.11 -13.82
CA GLY A 1149 4.75 -1.76 -13.38
C GLY A 1149 4.13 -2.66 -14.45
N LEU A 1150 4.10 -2.21 -15.70
CA LEU A 1150 3.68 -3.01 -16.85
C LEU A 1150 4.59 -4.21 -17.07
N LEU A 1151 5.91 -4.03 -16.95
CA LEU A 1151 6.89 -5.10 -17.11
C LEU A 1151 6.71 -6.21 -16.06
N ILE A 1152 6.46 -5.85 -14.79
CA ILE A 1152 6.15 -6.82 -13.73
C ILE A 1152 4.88 -7.61 -14.08
N THR A 1153 3.78 -6.91 -14.39
CA THR A 1153 2.48 -7.54 -14.64
C THR A 1153 2.49 -8.42 -15.90
N VAL A 1154 3.10 -7.94 -17.00
CA VAL A 1154 3.25 -8.66 -18.27
C VAL A 1154 4.21 -9.84 -18.10
N SER A 1155 5.34 -9.66 -17.41
CA SER A 1155 6.29 -10.74 -17.14
C SER A 1155 5.61 -11.87 -16.38
N LEU A 1156 4.89 -11.57 -15.29
CA LEU A 1156 4.17 -12.60 -14.54
C LEU A 1156 3.05 -13.25 -15.36
N LYS A 1157 2.34 -12.47 -16.20
CA LYS A 1157 1.21 -12.98 -17.00
C LYS A 1157 1.67 -13.93 -18.12
N TYR A 1158 2.76 -13.62 -18.80
CA TYR A 1158 3.22 -14.39 -19.98
C TYR A 1158 4.41 -15.31 -19.69
N ASN A 1159 5.28 -14.94 -18.76
CA ASN A 1159 6.46 -15.71 -18.38
C ASN A 1159 6.63 -15.79 -16.84
N PRO A 1160 5.74 -16.50 -16.13
CA PRO A 1160 5.68 -16.52 -14.66
C PRO A 1160 6.95 -17.08 -13.99
N LYS A 1161 7.77 -17.85 -14.72
CA LYS A 1161 9.05 -18.38 -14.21
C LYS A 1161 10.25 -17.44 -14.45
N GLY A 1162 10.04 -16.31 -15.12
CA GLY A 1162 11.07 -15.33 -15.51
C GLY A 1162 11.84 -15.71 -16.79
N MET A 1163 12.71 -14.80 -17.26
CA MET A 1163 13.43 -14.96 -18.53
C MET A 1163 14.43 -16.13 -18.52
N LEU A 1164 15.06 -16.39 -17.37
CA LEU A 1164 15.95 -17.53 -17.14
C LEU A 1164 15.44 -18.32 -15.92
N PRO A 1165 14.46 -19.23 -16.11
CA PRO A 1165 13.91 -20.03 -15.03
C PRO A 1165 14.97 -20.91 -14.35
N GLU A 1166 14.62 -21.43 -13.16
CA GLU A 1166 15.40 -22.46 -12.49
C GLU A 1166 15.53 -23.71 -13.37
N VAL A 1167 16.73 -24.29 -13.41
CA VAL A 1167 16.99 -25.58 -14.07
C VAL A 1167 16.58 -26.68 -13.09
N PRO A 1168 15.51 -27.46 -13.37
CA PRO A 1168 15.03 -28.49 -12.45
C PRO A 1168 16.04 -29.64 -12.34
N TYR A 1169 16.23 -30.16 -11.13
CA TYR A 1169 17.10 -31.32 -10.90
C TYR A 1169 16.54 -32.59 -11.55
N ARG A 1170 15.21 -32.71 -11.61
CA ARG A 1170 14.50 -33.75 -12.36
C ARG A 1170 13.51 -33.07 -13.31
N PRO A 1171 13.80 -32.96 -14.62
CA PRO A 1171 12.85 -32.40 -15.57
C PRO A 1171 11.58 -33.27 -15.59
N ALA A 1172 10.43 -32.62 -15.80
CA ALA A 1172 9.19 -33.35 -16.07
C ALA A 1172 9.40 -34.20 -17.31
N ARG A 1173 8.85 -35.44 -17.33
CA ARG A 1173 8.90 -36.26 -18.54
C ARG A 1173 8.36 -35.43 -19.70
N PRO A 1174 9.03 -35.42 -20.87
CA PRO A 1174 8.48 -34.75 -22.03
C PRO A 1174 7.06 -35.29 -22.21
N LYS A 1175 6.08 -34.38 -22.27
CA LYS A 1175 4.77 -34.79 -22.77
C LYS A 1175 5.06 -35.30 -24.17
N GLU A 1176 4.88 -36.60 -24.39
CA GLU A 1176 4.80 -37.12 -25.74
C GLU A 1176 3.85 -36.18 -26.48
N VAL A 1177 4.32 -35.66 -27.60
CA VAL A 1177 3.50 -34.86 -28.50
C VAL A 1177 2.26 -35.71 -28.72
N ASP A 1178 1.12 -35.28 -28.18
CA ASP A 1178 -0.16 -35.90 -28.48
C ASP A 1178 -0.24 -35.93 -30.00
N SER A 1179 -0.07 -37.13 -30.55
CA SER A 1179 -0.20 -37.41 -31.95
C SER A 1179 -1.69 -37.53 -32.24
N GLU A 1180 -2.36 -36.39 -32.38
CA GLU A 1180 -3.62 -36.23 -33.12
C GLU A 1180 -3.67 -34.87 -33.82
#